data_AF-A0A672MBN0-F1
#
_entry.id   AF-A0A672MBN0-F1
#
_cell.length_a   1.000
_cell.length_b   1.000
_cell.length_c   1.000
_cell.angle_alpha   90.00
_cell.angle_beta   90.00
_cell.angle_gamma   90.00
#
_symmetry.space_group_name_H-M   'P 1'
#
loop_
_entity.id
_entity.type
_entity.pdbx_description
1 polymer ?
#
loop_
_entity_poly.entity_id
_entity_poly.type
_entity_poly.pdbx_seq_one_letter_code
_entity_poly.pdbx_strand_id
1 'polypeptide(L)'
;MDLVLVPETFHGQFYESDCYLLLSTRKGGKSAYYDIHYWIGSMSTLDEQGAAAVYAMQLDEFLGSSPVQHREVQHHESSIFCGYFKQGIIYKSGGVSSGMNHVETNTYNIQRLLHVKGKRKVTGTEVEMSWNSFDTGSVFLLDLGKTIIQWNGPESNRQERLKGMMLAKDIRDRERGGRPEIGVIEGDAEANSPSLMELMVSLLGGRPSKLPSGTPDEITDQEQMSKLTLYHVSDANGAMNITEIATSPLTQDMLNHDDCYILDQGGMSIFVWKGKTANKAERQAAMTRALEFIKLKGYPLTTKVEAISDGGESALFKQLFKSWTVKEQTAGLGRTHTVGRVADVPQEKFDASRMHVMPDVAAQERLVDDGSGQKQVWRIENLEMVEVDPEMHGYFYGGDCYLILYSYDVNGRNNYILYMWKGRHASQDEVTACAYQAVTLDQQHGGQPVQVIVSMGKEPRHFMAIFRGKTVIFEGGTSRKSAQEPEPPVRLFQICGSHPTNSKAIEVPALVASLNSNDVFLLKSQNGIYLWYGKGSSGDERAMAKEVASFIGRGSSEEIMAEGQEPNEFWEILGGKGPYASDRRLQQVTLDHQPRLFECSNKTGKFIATEVTQFTQDDLREDDVMLLDTWDQVFLWIGHEANDVERKESVTTCQEYLRTHPGSRDPDTPIIMVKQGFEPPTFTGWFTAWDPTKWSGGKTYEQLKEELGEITLPTKESTDVESKTISQYPPEMLINKLSGELPENVDPAHKERYLSDQDFQAIFGFSREEFHSLPQWKQKTVKKEKGLF
;
A
#
# COMPACT_ATOMS: atom_id res chain seq x y z
N MET A 1 -43.50 15.32 -2.71
CA MET A 1 -42.48 14.41 -2.16
C MET A 1 -41.94 15.09 -0.94
N ASP A 2 -41.74 14.36 0.16
CA ASP A 2 -41.27 14.92 1.43
C ASP A 2 -40.06 14.12 1.91
N LEU A 3 -39.16 14.76 2.67
CA LEU A 3 -38.05 14.06 3.32
C LEU A 3 -38.56 13.32 4.55
N VAL A 4 -38.38 12.00 4.57
CA VAL A 4 -38.71 11.13 5.69
C VAL A 4 -37.43 10.63 6.35
N LEU A 5 -37.34 10.76 7.67
CA LEU A 5 -36.14 10.34 8.40
C LEU A 5 -36.04 8.81 8.45
N VAL A 6 -34.91 8.26 8.00
CA VAL A 6 -34.62 6.83 8.12
C VAL A 6 -34.14 6.53 9.55
N PRO A 7 -34.76 5.58 10.29
CA PRO A 7 -34.30 5.22 11.62
C PRO A 7 -32.85 4.71 11.61
N GLU A 8 -32.08 5.02 12.66
CA GLU A 8 -30.66 4.68 12.77
C GLU A 8 -30.37 3.18 12.60
N THR A 9 -31.30 2.31 13.02
CA THR A 9 -31.19 0.86 12.87
C THR A 9 -31.24 0.37 11.41
N PHE A 10 -31.70 1.21 10.49
CA PHE A 10 -31.80 0.92 9.06
C PHE A 10 -30.76 1.68 8.22
N HIS A 11 -29.82 2.39 8.86
CA HIS A 11 -28.72 3.02 8.15
C HIS A 11 -27.86 1.95 7.46
N GLY A 12 -27.60 2.16 6.17
CA GLY A 12 -26.93 1.18 5.30
C GLY A 12 -27.90 0.29 4.52
N GLN A 13 -29.22 0.42 4.71
CA GLN A 13 -30.23 -0.33 3.96
C GLN A 13 -30.99 0.59 3.02
N PHE A 14 -30.95 0.32 1.72
CA PHE A 14 -31.53 1.18 0.69
C PHE A 14 -32.49 0.39 -0.19
N TYR A 15 -33.68 0.94 -0.42
CA TYR A 15 -34.65 0.38 -1.34
C TYR A 15 -34.33 0.73 -2.79
N GLU A 16 -34.34 -0.27 -3.66
CA GLU A 16 -33.95 -0.14 -5.06
C GLU A 16 -34.87 0.80 -5.84
N SER A 17 -36.14 0.94 -5.42
CA SER A 17 -37.08 1.88 -6.06
C SER A 17 -37.10 3.28 -5.44
N ASP A 18 -36.22 3.58 -4.49
CA ASP A 18 -36.27 4.83 -3.72
C ASP A 18 -35.01 5.68 -3.93
N CYS A 19 -35.07 6.94 -3.48
CA CYS A 19 -33.93 7.84 -3.42
C CYS A 19 -33.73 8.32 -1.98
N TYR A 20 -32.47 8.47 -1.56
CA TYR A 20 -32.11 8.81 -0.19
C TYR A 20 -31.20 10.03 -0.15
N LEU A 21 -31.26 10.79 0.93
CA LEU A 21 -30.37 11.92 1.20
C LEU A 21 -29.61 11.66 2.51
N LEU A 22 -28.29 11.72 2.47
CA LEU A 22 -27.41 11.52 3.61
C LEU A 22 -26.52 12.76 3.80
N LEU A 23 -26.47 13.27 5.03
CA LEU A 23 -25.59 14.38 5.41
C LEU A 23 -24.55 13.87 6.42
N SER A 24 -23.29 13.84 6.03
CA SER A 24 -22.17 13.58 6.94
C SER A 24 -21.63 14.90 7.47
N THR A 25 -21.43 14.99 8.79
CA THR A 25 -20.88 16.18 9.46
C THR A 25 -19.60 15.81 10.19
N ARG A 26 -18.49 16.47 9.86
CA ARG A 26 -17.18 16.27 10.47
C ARG A 26 -16.75 17.55 11.18
N LYS A 27 -16.31 17.45 12.45
CA LYS A 27 -15.80 18.61 13.21
C LYS A 27 -14.29 18.73 13.04
N GLY A 28 -13.81 19.88 12.56
CA GLY A 28 -12.40 20.21 12.49
C GLY A 28 -12.14 21.55 13.19
N GLY A 29 -11.65 21.52 14.42
CA GLY A 29 -11.38 22.73 15.21
C GLY A 29 -12.64 23.56 15.48
N LYS A 30 -12.65 24.84 15.06
CA LYS A 30 -13.79 25.76 15.21
C LYS A 30 -14.83 25.69 14.08
N SER A 31 -14.59 24.88 13.04
CA SER A 31 -15.45 24.79 11.85
C SER A 31 -15.99 23.37 11.64
N ALA A 32 -17.17 23.28 11.03
CA ALA A 32 -17.78 22.02 10.62
C ALA A 32 -17.66 21.85 9.11
N TYR A 33 -17.32 20.64 8.67
CA TYR A 33 -17.28 20.23 7.27
C TYR A 33 -18.46 19.31 7.00
N TYR A 34 -19.10 19.48 5.84
CA TYR A 34 -20.33 18.80 5.49
C TYR A 34 -20.16 18.06 4.16
N ASP A 35 -20.62 16.81 4.10
CA ASP A 35 -20.78 16.06 2.85
C ASP A 35 -22.26 15.70 2.68
N ILE A 36 -22.88 16.10 1.57
CA ILE A 36 -24.25 15.75 1.20
C ILE A 36 -24.17 14.69 0.11
N HIS A 37 -24.74 13.52 0.37
CA HIS A 37 -24.87 12.43 -0.59
C HIS A 37 -26.34 12.25 -0.92
N TYR A 38 -26.69 12.22 -2.21
CA TYR A 38 -28.01 11.77 -2.63
C TYR A 38 -27.88 10.47 -3.42
N TRP A 39 -28.47 9.42 -2.87
CA TRP A 39 -28.40 8.06 -3.38
C TRP A 39 -29.63 7.72 -4.22
N ILE A 40 -29.40 7.08 -5.36
CA ILE A 40 -30.42 6.77 -6.36
C ILE A 40 -30.49 5.25 -6.55
N GLY A 41 -31.65 4.69 -6.23
CA GLY A 41 -31.96 3.29 -6.48
C GLY A 41 -32.12 2.99 -7.96
N SER A 42 -31.70 1.80 -8.37
CA SER A 42 -31.71 1.34 -9.77
C SER A 42 -33.11 1.28 -10.41
N MET A 43 -34.15 1.15 -9.58
CA MET A 43 -35.57 1.06 -9.96
C MET A 43 -36.36 2.32 -9.58
N SER A 44 -35.69 3.39 -9.15
CA SER A 44 -36.35 4.63 -8.70
C SER A 44 -36.95 5.44 -9.85
N THR A 45 -38.02 6.18 -9.56
CA THR A 45 -38.70 6.97 -10.60
C THR A 45 -37.94 8.25 -10.94
N LEU A 46 -38.11 8.75 -12.16
CA LEU A 46 -37.52 10.02 -12.61
C LEU A 46 -37.91 11.21 -11.71
N ASP A 47 -39.13 11.20 -11.20
CA ASP A 47 -39.61 12.25 -10.29
C ASP A 47 -38.92 12.17 -8.92
N GLU A 48 -38.65 10.97 -8.39
CA GLU A 48 -37.96 10.77 -7.10
C GLU A 48 -36.48 11.16 -7.19
N GLN A 49 -35.84 10.80 -8.31
CA GLN A 49 -34.47 11.21 -8.60
C GLN A 49 -34.36 12.73 -8.73
N GLY A 50 -35.31 13.36 -9.43
CA GLY A 50 -35.39 14.82 -9.54
C GLY A 50 -35.60 15.48 -8.18
N ALA A 51 -36.49 14.94 -7.35
CA ALA A 51 -36.75 15.45 -6.00
C ALA A 51 -35.51 15.33 -5.09
N ALA A 52 -34.80 14.20 -5.11
CA ALA A 52 -33.59 13.99 -4.32
C ALA A 52 -32.48 14.98 -4.67
N ALA A 53 -32.28 15.25 -5.97
CA ALA A 53 -31.32 16.26 -6.44
C ALA A 53 -31.73 17.68 -6.00
N VAL A 54 -33.02 18.02 -6.07
CA VAL A 54 -33.53 19.32 -5.61
C VAL A 54 -33.34 19.48 -4.09
N TYR A 55 -33.59 18.44 -3.29
CA TYR A 55 -33.38 18.48 -1.85
C TYR A 55 -31.92 18.57 -1.46
N ALA A 56 -31.02 17.89 -2.17
CA ALA A 56 -29.58 18.05 -1.99
C ALA A 56 -29.14 19.50 -2.23
N MET A 57 -29.65 20.14 -3.28
CA MET A 57 -29.37 21.55 -3.57
C MET A 57 -29.93 22.51 -2.52
N GLN A 58 -31.16 22.30 -2.06
CA GLN A 58 -31.77 23.13 -1.00
C GLN A 58 -31.03 23.00 0.32
N LEU A 59 -30.57 21.78 0.66
CA LEU A 59 -29.80 21.53 1.87
C LEU A 59 -28.40 22.17 1.80
N ASP A 60 -27.77 22.14 0.63
CA ASP A 60 -26.51 22.85 0.37
C ASP A 60 -26.64 24.36 0.58
N GLU A 61 -27.70 24.96 0.02
CA GLU A 61 -27.97 26.39 0.17
C GLU A 61 -28.22 26.78 1.64
N PHE A 62 -28.98 25.95 2.36
CA PHE A 62 -29.24 26.15 3.79
C PHE A 62 -27.95 26.11 4.63
N LEU A 63 -26.96 25.29 4.24
CA LEU A 63 -25.66 25.17 4.89
C LEU A 63 -24.61 26.14 4.33
N GLY A 64 -25.05 27.18 3.62
CA GLY A 64 -24.22 28.27 3.12
C GLY A 64 -23.35 27.92 1.91
N SER A 65 -23.74 26.91 1.13
CA SER A 65 -22.99 26.39 -0.04
C SER A 65 -21.54 26.02 0.27
N SER A 66 -21.28 25.62 1.52
CA SER A 66 -20.01 25.03 1.97
C SER A 66 -19.92 23.49 1.86
N PRO A 67 -21.03 22.72 1.87
CA PRO A 67 -20.95 21.25 1.75
C PRO A 67 -20.41 20.74 0.41
N VAL A 68 -19.78 19.56 0.43
CA VAL A 68 -19.43 18.80 -0.77
C VAL A 68 -20.62 17.91 -1.15
N GLN A 69 -21.08 17.97 -2.41
CA GLN A 69 -22.23 17.19 -2.88
C GLN A 69 -21.78 15.97 -3.70
N HIS A 70 -22.37 14.82 -3.39
CA HIS A 70 -22.06 13.52 -3.99
C HIS A 70 -23.34 12.89 -4.55
N ARG A 71 -23.29 12.45 -5.81
CA ARG A 71 -24.36 11.64 -6.42
C ARG A 71 -23.99 10.18 -6.32
N GLU A 72 -24.77 9.42 -5.57
CA GLU A 72 -24.53 8.00 -5.35
C GLU A 72 -25.56 7.20 -6.14
N VAL A 73 -25.12 6.18 -6.87
CA VAL A 73 -26.02 5.31 -7.64
C VAL A 73 -25.82 3.90 -7.14
N GLN A 74 -26.92 3.17 -6.97
CA GLN A 74 -26.90 1.77 -6.57
C GLN A 74 -25.85 0.96 -7.34
N HIS A 75 -25.04 0.18 -6.61
CA HIS A 75 -23.89 -0.62 -7.09
C HIS A 75 -22.65 0.17 -7.53
N HIS A 76 -22.67 1.51 -7.49
CA HIS A 76 -21.59 2.38 -7.99
C HIS A 76 -21.25 3.51 -7.01
N GLU A 77 -21.54 3.31 -5.73
CA GLU A 77 -21.36 4.31 -4.68
C GLU A 77 -19.87 4.62 -4.45
N SER A 78 -19.60 5.86 -4.04
CA SER A 78 -18.27 6.31 -3.69
C SER A 78 -17.72 5.55 -2.47
N SER A 79 -16.41 5.37 -2.43
CA SER A 79 -15.72 4.76 -1.27
C SER A 79 -15.96 5.54 0.02
N ILE A 80 -16.19 6.86 -0.08
CA ILE A 80 -16.57 7.73 1.03
C ILE A 80 -17.96 7.37 1.56
N PHE A 81 -18.96 7.21 0.67
CA PHE A 81 -20.31 6.83 1.04
C PHE A 81 -20.37 5.42 1.64
N CYS A 82 -19.71 4.45 1.00
CA CYS A 82 -19.57 3.09 1.54
C CYS A 82 -18.88 3.09 2.90
N GLY A 83 -17.89 3.96 3.11
CA GLY A 83 -17.14 4.10 4.36
C GLY A 83 -17.99 4.54 5.57
N TYR A 84 -19.17 5.13 5.36
CA TYR A 84 -20.10 5.45 6.45
C TYR A 84 -20.79 4.23 7.03
N PHE A 85 -20.92 3.15 6.25
CA PHE A 85 -21.63 1.94 6.63
C PHE A 85 -20.62 0.82 6.88
N LYS A 86 -20.07 0.76 8.10
CA LYS A 86 -19.01 -0.21 8.48
C LYS A 86 -19.42 -1.67 8.33
N GLN A 87 -20.73 -1.97 8.30
CA GLN A 87 -21.28 -3.30 8.06
C GLN A 87 -21.63 -3.56 6.57
N GLY A 88 -21.29 -2.62 5.67
CA GLY A 88 -21.64 -2.67 4.25
C GLY A 88 -23.02 -2.08 3.94
N ILE A 89 -23.29 -1.92 2.65
CA ILE A 89 -24.57 -1.45 2.11
C ILE A 89 -25.43 -2.67 1.73
N ILE A 90 -26.73 -2.60 2.01
CA ILE A 90 -27.73 -3.63 1.70
C ILE A 90 -28.78 -3.03 0.78
N TYR A 91 -28.94 -3.60 -0.42
CA TYR A 91 -30.02 -3.24 -1.32
C TYR A 91 -31.26 -4.10 -1.07
N LYS A 92 -32.42 -3.47 -1.07
CA LYS A 92 -33.71 -4.11 -0.85
C LYS A 92 -34.62 -3.87 -2.05
N SER A 93 -35.12 -4.94 -2.66
CA SER A 93 -36.11 -4.79 -3.73
C SER A 93 -37.42 -4.19 -3.21
N GLY A 94 -38.05 -3.35 -4.04
CA GLY A 94 -39.23 -2.55 -3.69
C GLY A 94 -38.88 -1.15 -3.19
N GLY A 95 -39.83 -0.51 -2.50
CA GLY A 95 -39.77 0.86 -1.94
C GLY A 95 -41.15 1.53 -1.89
N VAL A 96 -41.20 2.87 -1.78
CA VAL A 96 -42.42 3.66 -1.49
C VAL A 96 -43.52 3.42 -2.52
N SER A 97 -43.17 3.34 -3.81
CA SER A 97 -44.11 3.07 -4.91
C SER A 97 -44.74 1.67 -4.87
N SER A 98 -44.09 0.71 -4.20
CA SER A 98 -44.58 -0.65 -3.98
C SER A 98 -45.28 -0.86 -2.62
N GLY A 99 -45.38 0.20 -1.80
CA GLY A 99 -46.05 0.17 -0.49
C GLY A 99 -45.26 -0.52 0.63
N MET A 100 -43.94 -0.72 0.47
CA MET A 100 -43.10 -1.38 1.46
C MET A 100 -42.40 -0.36 2.38
N ASN A 101 -42.40 -0.64 3.69
CA ASN A 101 -41.59 0.08 4.69
C ASN A 101 -40.44 -0.83 5.16
N HIS A 102 -39.37 -0.24 5.72
CA HIS A 102 -38.17 -0.94 6.20
C HIS A 102 -38.51 -2.18 7.07
N VAL A 103 -38.35 -3.38 6.51
CA VAL A 103 -38.44 -4.69 7.21
C VAL A 103 -37.15 -5.49 7.00
N GLU A 104 -36.65 -6.16 8.04
CA GLU A 104 -35.32 -6.78 8.15
C GLU A 104 -35.09 -8.00 7.23
N THR A 105 -33.93 -8.04 6.54
CA THR A 105 -33.29 -9.26 5.97
C THR A 105 -31.75 -9.12 5.93
N ASN A 106 -31.02 -10.24 6.01
CA ASN A 106 -29.57 -10.33 6.31
C ASN A 106 -28.60 -10.07 5.13
N THR A 107 -27.37 -9.64 5.48
CA THR A 107 -26.26 -9.04 4.71
C THR A 107 -25.30 -10.00 3.96
N TYR A 108 -25.72 -10.77 2.94
CA TYR A 108 -24.77 -11.68 2.22
C TYR A 108 -24.98 -11.91 0.70
N ASN A 109 -25.81 -11.14 -0.03
CA ASN A 109 -26.09 -11.42 -1.44
C ASN A 109 -25.32 -10.51 -2.42
N ILE A 110 -24.03 -10.81 -2.67
CA ILE A 110 -23.26 -10.21 -3.78
C ILE A 110 -22.88 -11.31 -4.76
N GLN A 111 -23.12 -11.09 -6.07
CA GLN A 111 -22.73 -11.99 -7.15
C GLN A 111 -22.19 -11.13 -8.31
N ARG A 112 -20.91 -11.29 -8.65
CA ARG A 112 -20.26 -10.60 -9.79
C ARG A 112 -19.12 -11.43 -10.38
N LEU A 113 -18.77 -11.18 -11.64
CA LEU A 113 -17.66 -11.81 -12.35
C LEU A 113 -16.66 -10.75 -12.82
N LEU A 114 -15.38 -10.93 -12.49
CA LEU A 114 -14.29 -10.06 -12.92
C LEU A 114 -13.40 -10.78 -13.91
N HIS A 115 -13.07 -10.12 -15.01
CA HIS A 115 -12.08 -10.53 -16.00
C HIS A 115 -10.75 -9.81 -15.73
N VAL A 116 -9.71 -10.59 -15.45
CA VAL A 116 -8.36 -10.14 -15.15
C VAL A 116 -7.46 -10.45 -16.33
N LYS A 117 -7.00 -9.40 -17.01
CA LYS A 117 -6.23 -9.51 -18.26
C LYS A 117 -5.17 -8.42 -18.40
N GLY A 118 -4.06 -8.74 -19.06
CA GLY A 118 -3.03 -7.79 -19.47
C GLY A 118 -1.62 -8.35 -19.36
N LYS A 119 -0.64 -7.70 -20.02
CA LYS A 119 0.77 -8.11 -20.00
C LYS A 119 1.70 -7.06 -19.41
N ARG A 120 1.50 -5.77 -19.71
CA ARG A 120 2.26 -4.66 -19.07
C ARG A 120 1.49 -4.01 -17.93
N LYS A 121 0.17 -3.94 -18.05
CA LYS A 121 -0.74 -3.42 -17.02
C LYS A 121 -1.93 -4.36 -16.86
N VAL A 122 -1.84 -5.27 -15.90
CA VAL A 122 -2.95 -6.21 -15.62
C VAL A 122 -4.09 -5.49 -14.89
N THR A 123 -5.27 -5.46 -15.49
CA THR A 123 -6.48 -4.83 -14.92
C THR A 123 -7.58 -5.85 -14.68
N GLY A 124 -8.38 -5.65 -13.62
CA GLY A 124 -9.62 -6.39 -13.37
C GLY A 124 -10.82 -5.56 -13.82
N THR A 125 -11.67 -6.13 -14.68
CA THR A 125 -12.87 -5.48 -15.23
C THR A 125 -14.08 -6.35 -14.99
N GLU A 126 -15.18 -5.76 -14.53
CA GLU A 126 -16.43 -6.51 -14.35
C GLU A 126 -17.04 -6.87 -15.71
N VAL A 127 -17.47 -8.12 -15.84
CA VAL A 127 -18.02 -8.71 -17.06
C VAL A 127 -19.31 -9.46 -16.75
N GLU A 128 -20.07 -9.79 -17.80
CA GLU A 128 -21.32 -10.56 -17.66
C GLU A 128 -21.05 -11.89 -16.94
N MET A 129 -21.87 -12.22 -15.93
CA MET A 129 -21.82 -13.48 -15.19
C MET A 129 -22.30 -14.68 -16.02
N SER A 130 -21.51 -15.04 -17.04
CA SER A 130 -21.85 -16.08 -17.99
C SER A 130 -20.58 -16.78 -18.47
N TRP A 131 -20.69 -18.07 -18.82
CA TRP A 131 -19.61 -18.81 -19.48
C TRP A 131 -19.18 -18.18 -20.81
N ASN A 132 -20.02 -17.36 -21.43
CA ASN A 132 -19.67 -16.62 -22.65
C ASN A 132 -18.56 -15.58 -22.43
N SER A 133 -18.36 -15.12 -21.19
CA SER A 133 -17.31 -14.18 -20.82
C SER A 133 -15.95 -14.86 -20.61
N PHE A 134 -15.94 -16.18 -20.39
CA PHE A 134 -14.71 -16.93 -20.11
C PHE A 134 -13.91 -17.21 -21.38
N ASP A 135 -12.59 -17.10 -21.28
CA ASP A 135 -11.65 -17.44 -22.34
C ASP A 135 -10.48 -18.26 -21.79
N THR A 136 -9.76 -18.98 -22.66
CA THR A 136 -8.65 -19.84 -22.23
C THR A 136 -7.40 -19.07 -21.82
N GLY A 137 -7.28 -17.79 -22.18
CA GLY A 137 -6.06 -16.99 -22.06
C GLY A 137 -6.04 -15.97 -20.93
N SER A 138 -7.06 -15.94 -20.06
CA SER A 138 -7.20 -14.91 -19.03
C SER A 138 -7.59 -15.51 -17.68
N VAL A 139 -7.58 -14.68 -16.63
CA VAL A 139 -7.98 -15.09 -15.27
C VAL A 139 -9.33 -14.47 -14.92
N PHE A 140 -10.18 -15.21 -14.22
CA PHE A 140 -11.52 -14.76 -13.85
C PHE A 140 -11.75 -14.90 -12.35
N LEU A 141 -12.37 -13.90 -11.72
CA LEU A 141 -12.78 -13.94 -10.31
C LEU A 141 -14.30 -13.90 -10.20
N LEU A 142 -14.90 -14.98 -9.71
CA LEU A 142 -16.30 -15.07 -9.38
C LEU A 142 -16.50 -14.77 -7.89
N ASP A 143 -17.02 -13.58 -7.57
CA ASP A 143 -17.26 -13.13 -6.19
C ASP A 143 -18.72 -13.39 -5.82
N LEU A 144 -18.92 -14.30 -4.86
CA LEU A 144 -20.21 -14.78 -4.37
C LEU A 144 -20.52 -14.29 -2.95
N GLY A 145 -19.89 -13.20 -2.52
CA GLY A 145 -20.08 -12.66 -1.18
C GLY A 145 -19.22 -13.37 -0.14
N LYS A 146 -19.57 -14.62 0.17
CA LYS A 146 -18.90 -15.49 1.16
C LYS A 146 -17.75 -16.32 0.58
N THR A 147 -17.74 -16.50 -0.73
CA THR A 147 -16.72 -17.29 -1.44
C THR A 147 -16.31 -16.52 -2.68
N ILE A 148 -15.00 -16.49 -2.95
CA ILE A 148 -14.41 -15.90 -4.15
C ILE A 148 -13.72 -17.03 -4.89
N ILE A 149 -14.08 -17.28 -6.15
CA ILE A 149 -13.47 -18.33 -6.97
C ILE A 149 -12.62 -17.69 -8.04
N GLN A 150 -11.31 -17.89 -7.98
CA GLN A 150 -10.38 -17.60 -9.07
C GLN A 150 -10.33 -18.79 -10.02
N TRP A 151 -10.77 -18.60 -11.25
CA TRP A 151 -10.59 -19.57 -12.33
C TRP A 151 -9.47 -19.09 -13.26
N ASN A 152 -8.44 -19.91 -13.46
CA ASN A 152 -7.31 -19.60 -14.33
C ASN A 152 -7.49 -20.26 -15.69
N GLY A 153 -7.49 -19.46 -16.77
CA GLY A 153 -7.43 -19.99 -18.11
C GLY A 153 -6.17 -20.85 -18.33
N PRO A 154 -6.25 -21.98 -19.05
CA PRO A 154 -5.09 -22.84 -19.35
C PRO A 154 -3.89 -22.09 -19.94
N GLU A 155 -4.17 -21.07 -20.76
CA GLU A 155 -3.20 -20.26 -21.49
C GLU A 155 -2.92 -18.90 -20.79
N SER A 156 -3.52 -18.65 -19.62
CA SER A 156 -3.32 -17.41 -18.85
C SER A 156 -1.89 -17.26 -18.36
N ASN A 157 -1.39 -16.03 -18.35
CA ASN A 157 0.00 -15.74 -18.01
C ASN A 157 0.23 -15.64 -16.48
N ARG A 158 1.48 -15.80 -16.03
CA ARG A 158 1.83 -15.82 -14.59
C ARG A 158 1.48 -14.52 -13.87
N GLN A 159 1.59 -13.37 -14.54
CA GLN A 159 1.30 -12.06 -13.95
C GLN A 159 -0.20 -11.86 -13.75
N GLU A 160 -1.04 -12.32 -14.68
CA GLU A 160 -2.49 -12.34 -14.54
C GLU A 160 -2.94 -13.19 -13.36
N ARG A 161 -2.36 -14.39 -13.19
CA ARG A 161 -2.68 -15.29 -12.06
C ARG A 161 -2.31 -14.67 -10.71
N LEU A 162 -1.15 -14.04 -10.63
CA LEU A 162 -0.69 -13.34 -9.42
C LEU A 162 -1.57 -12.13 -9.11
N LYS A 163 -1.90 -11.32 -10.13
CA LYS A 163 -2.76 -10.15 -9.95
C LYS A 163 -4.19 -10.54 -9.55
N GLY A 164 -4.75 -11.58 -10.16
CA GLY A 164 -6.05 -12.14 -9.79
C GLY A 164 -6.07 -12.57 -8.32
N MET A 165 -5.01 -13.22 -7.86
CA MET A 165 -4.87 -13.64 -6.47
C MET A 165 -4.77 -12.45 -5.50
N MET A 166 -3.97 -11.44 -5.84
CA MET A 166 -3.87 -10.21 -5.06
C MET A 166 -5.22 -9.49 -4.97
N LEU A 167 -5.95 -9.42 -6.09
CA LEU A 167 -7.28 -8.80 -6.14
C LEU A 167 -8.31 -9.58 -5.31
N ALA A 168 -8.29 -10.91 -5.36
CA ALA A 168 -9.16 -11.75 -4.53
C ALA A 168 -8.88 -11.57 -3.03
N LYS A 169 -7.60 -11.51 -2.62
CA LYS A 169 -7.20 -11.21 -1.24
C LYS A 169 -7.63 -9.81 -0.81
N ASP A 170 -7.49 -8.82 -1.69
CA ASP A 170 -7.92 -7.44 -1.39
C ASP A 170 -9.43 -7.33 -1.21
N ILE A 171 -10.23 -7.99 -2.06
CA ILE A 171 -11.69 -8.09 -1.90
C ILE A 171 -12.03 -8.78 -0.58
N ARG A 172 -11.38 -9.90 -0.26
CA ARG A 172 -11.59 -10.61 1.01
C ARG A 172 -11.29 -9.72 2.22
N ASP A 173 -10.12 -9.09 2.23
CA ASP A 173 -9.57 -8.41 3.42
C ASP A 173 -10.15 -7.01 3.60
N ARG A 174 -10.22 -6.22 2.52
CA ARG A 174 -10.66 -4.81 2.58
C ARG A 174 -12.15 -4.64 2.39
N GLU A 175 -12.78 -5.38 1.49
CA GLU A 175 -14.22 -5.24 1.25
C GLU A 175 -15.05 -6.08 2.23
N ARG A 176 -14.50 -7.18 2.76
CA ARG A 176 -15.25 -8.19 3.53
C ARG A 176 -14.63 -8.54 4.89
N GLY A 177 -13.62 -7.78 5.32
CA GLY A 177 -13.02 -7.89 6.65
C GLY A 177 -12.35 -9.23 6.94
N GLY A 178 -11.79 -9.88 5.91
CA GLY A 178 -10.97 -11.09 6.02
C GLY A 178 -11.74 -12.41 6.13
N ARG A 179 -13.08 -12.40 5.96
CA ARG A 179 -13.95 -13.57 6.23
C ARG A 179 -14.23 -14.49 5.03
N PRO A 180 -14.32 -14.01 3.78
CA PRO A 180 -14.61 -14.89 2.64
C PRO A 180 -13.51 -15.91 2.35
N GLU A 181 -13.91 -17.08 1.87
CA GLU A 181 -12.97 -18.12 1.41
C GLU A 181 -12.57 -17.87 -0.05
N ILE A 182 -11.28 -18.04 -0.39
CA ILE A 182 -10.77 -17.86 -1.75
C ILE A 182 -10.40 -19.22 -2.33
N GLY A 183 -11.14 -19.66 -3.34
CA GLY A 183 -10.89 -20.88 -4.09
C GLY A 183 -10.22 -20.64 -5.42
N VAL A 184 -9.39 -21.60 -5.82
CA VAL A 184 -8.64 -21.55 -7.08
C VAL A 184 -8.95 -22.78 -7.90
N ILE A 185 -9.30 -22.57 -9.16
CA ILE A 185 -9.49 -23.63 -10.16
C ILE A 185 -8.52 -23.38 -11.30
N GLU A 186 -7.71 -24.40 -11.63
CA GLU A 186 -6.90 -24.38 -12.84
C GLU A 186 -7.73 -24.95 -14.00
N GLY A 187 -7.90 -24.17 -15.07
CA GLY A 187 -8.76 -24.54 -16.20
C GLY A 187 -8.29 -25.76 -17.00
N ASP A 188 -7.01 -26.14 -16.88
CA ASP A 188 -6.43 -27.36 -17.44
C ASP A 188 -6.54 -28.58 -16.50
N ALA A 189 -6.93 -28.34 -15.24
CA ALA A 189 -7.08 -29.35 -14.21
C ALA A 189 -8.36 -29.14 -13.38
N GLU A 190 -9.48 -28.77 -14.02
CA GLU A 190 -10.78 -28.49 -13.37
C GLU A 190 -11.25 -29.67 -12.50
N ALA A 191 -10.88 -30.91 -12.86
CA ALA A 191 -11.19 -32.13 -12.12
C ALA A 191 -10.58 -32.18 -10.70
N ASN A 192 -9.55 -31.38 -10.41
CA ASN A 192 -8.92 -31.28 -9.09
C ASN A 192 -9.75 -30.44 -8.11
N SER A 193 -10.79 -29.74 -8.58
CA SER A 193 -11.64 -28.87 -7.75
C SER A 193 -13.13 -29.13 -8.02
N PRO A 194 -13.62 -30.37 -7.85
CA PRO A 194 -14.97 -30.77 -8.26
C PRO A 194 -16.07 -29.99 -7.52
N SER A 195 -15.83 -29.65 -6.25
CA SER A 195 -16.75 -28.90 -5.40
C SER A 195 -16.94 -27.45 -5.86
N LEU A 196 -15.85 -26.76 -6.21
CA LEU A 196 -15.89 -25.40 -6.75
C LEU A 196 -16.48 -25.38 -8.17
N MET A 197 -16.20 -26.39 -8.98
CA MET A 197 -16.79 -26.54 -10.31
C MET A 197 -18.30 -26.79 -10.26
N GLU A 198 -18.79 -27.60 -9.31
CA GLU A 198 -20.22 -27.78 -9.10
C GLU A 198 -20.91 -26.45 -8.73
N LEU A 199 -20.28 -25.65 -7.87
CA LEU A 199 -20.77 -24.33 -7.50
C LEU A 199 -20.81 -23.39 -8.71
N MET A 200 -19.75 -23.33 -9.53
CA MET A 200 -19.73 -22.53 -10.76
C MET A 200 -20.81 -22.98 -11.75
N VAL A 201 -20.99 -24.29 -11.97
CA VAL A 201 -22.02 -24.81 -12.89
C VAL A 201 -23.43 -24.52 -12.39
N SER A 202 -23.65 -24.58 -11.07
CA SER A 202 -24.95 -24.25 -10.48
C SER A 202 -25.35 -22.78 -10.67
N LEU A 203 -24.37 -21.88 -10.81
CA LEU A 203 -24.58 -20.44 -10.90
C LEU A 203 -24.54 -19.92 -12.34
N LEU A 204 -23.54 -20.35 -13.13
CA LEU A 204 -23.30 -19.90 -14.50
C LEU A 204 -23.99 -20.79 -15.55
N GLY A 205 -24.60 -21.91 -15.11
CA GLY A 205 -25.20 -22.92 -15.98
C GLY A 205 -24.19 -23.97 -16.47
N GLY A 206 -24.63 -24.82 -17.40
CA GLY A 206 -23.83 -25.93 -17.92
C GLY A 206 -22.50 -25.48 -18.52
N ARG A 207 -21.39 -26.05 -18.03
CA ARG A 207 -20.04 -25.80 -18.53
C ARG A 207 -19.92 -26.15 -20.02
N PRO A 208 -19.58 -25.21 -20.92
CA PRO A 208 -19.38 -25.49 -22.34
C PRO A 208 -18.20 -26.44 -22.58
N SER A 209 -18.25 -27.24 -23.65
CA SER A 209 -17.18 -28.20 -23.97
C SER A 209 -15.88 -27.56 -24.47
N LYS A 210 -15.93 -26.32 -24.98
CA LYS A 210 -14.77 -25.52 -25.37
C LYS A 210 -15.02 -24.04 -25.07
N LEU A 211 -13.99 -23.36 -24.56
CA LEU A 211 -13.96 -21.90 -24.43
C LEU A 211 -13.18 -21.28 -25.60
N PRO A 212 -13.49 -20.02 -25.98
CA PRO A 212 -12.71 -19.29 -26.98
C PRO A 212 -11.29 -19.00 -26.49
N SER A 213 -10.35 -18.86 -27.43
CA SER A 213 -9.02 -18.32 -27.16
C SER A 213 -9.11 -16.83 -26.83
N GLY A 214 -8.43 -16.39 -25.77
CA GLY A 214 -8.43 -14.98 -25.37
C GLY A 214 -7.86 -14.05 -26.44
N THR A 215 -8.24 -12.77 -26.41
CA THR A 215 -7.61 -11.75 -27.26
C THR A 215 -6.13 -11.59 -26.90
N PRO A 216 -5.22 -11.34 -27.85
CA PRO A 216 -3.81 -11.07 -27.54
C PRO A 216 -3.66 -9.86 -26.63
N ASP A 217 -2.88 -10.00 -25.55
CA ASP A 217 -2.74 -8.98 -24.50
C ASP A 217 -2.22 -7.62 -25.04
N GLU A 218 -1.45 -7.65 -26.12
CA GLU A 218 -0.87 -6.46 -26.78
C GLU A 218 -1.91 -5.57 -27.49
N ILE A 219 -3.04 -6.15 -27.91
CA ILE A 219 -4.14 -5.42 -28.58
C ILE A 219 -5.05 -4.76 -27.52
N THR A 220 -5.30 -5.46 -26.42
CA THR A 220 -6.11 -4.98 -25.29
C THR A 220 -5.48 -3.74 -24.64
N ASP A 221 -4.16 -3.73 -24.44
CA ASP A 221 -3.41 -2.60 -23.90
C ASP A 221 -3.51 -1.33 -24.81
N GLN A 222 -3.62 -1.51 -26.14
CA GLN A 222 -3.76 -0.42 -27.12
C GLN A 222 -5.20 0.14 -27.22
N GLU A 223 -6.23 -0.71 -27.11
CA GLU A 223 -7.64 -0.28 -27.21
C GLU A 223 -8.14 0.47 -25.98
N GLN A 224 -7.60 0.18 -24.78
CA GLN A 224 -7.98 0.87 -23.55
C GLN A 224 -7.44 2.30 -23.46
N MET A 225 -6.25 2.57 -24.03
CA MET A 225 -5.63 3.90 -23.99
C MET A 225 -6.20 4.88 -25.02
N SER A 226 -6.88 4.40 -26.07
CA SER A 226 -7.32 5.22 -27.21
C SER A 226 -8.71 5.86 -27.07
N LYS A 227 -9.43 5.63 -25.95
CA LYS A 227 -10.84 6.07 -25.76
C LYS A 227 -11.07 7.12 -24.65
N LEU A 228 -10.01 7.73 -24.12
CA LEU A 228 -10.10 8.77 -23.07
C LEU A 228 -10.10 10.18 -23.67
N THR A 229 -11.13 10.98 -23.38
CA THR A 229 -11.32 12.33 -23.93
C THR A 229 -11.75 13.33 -22.85
N LEU A 230 -11.06 14.46 -22.73
CA LEU A 230 -11.35 15.56 -21.81
C LEU A 230 -12.05 16.72 -22.54
N TYR A 231 -13.10 17.25 -21.93
CA TYR A 231 -13.92 18.35 -22.42
C TYR A 231 -13.97 19.50 -21.40
N HIS A 232 -14.06 20.74 -21.89
CA HIS A 232 -14.22 21.97 -21.12
C HIS A 232 -15.70 22.34 -21.05
N VAL A 233 -16.18 22.74 -19.87
CA VAL A 233 -17.50 23.29 -19.66
C VAL A 233 -17.35 24.77 -19.33
N SER A 234 -17.81 25.66 -20.22
CA SER A 234 -17.70 27.11 -20.03
C SER A 234 -18.94 27.87 -20.52
N ASP A 235 -19.25 28.98 -19.85
CA ASP A 235 -20.31 29.93 -20.22
C ASP A 235 -19.82 31.22 -20.90
N ALA A 236 -18.53 31.33 -21.22
CA ALA A 236 -17.88 32.56 -21.70
C ALA A 236 -18.52 33.22 -22.94
N ASN A 237 -19.30 32.45 -23.74
CA ASN A 237 -20.00 32.95 -24.93
C ASN A 237 -21.47 33.34 -24.66
N GLY A 238 -21.89 33.46 -23.39
CA GLY A 238 -23.27 33.77 -23.00
C GLY A 238 -24.23 32.56 -23.01
N ALA A 239 -23.72 31.37 -23.35
CA ALA A 239 -24.40 30.10 -23.23
C ALA A 239 -23.40 29.00 -22.83
N MET A 240 -23.80 28.12 -21.93
CA MET A 240 -23.01 26.96 -21.48
C MET A 240 -22.71 26.03 -22.66
N ASN A 241 -21.44 25.78 -22.95
CA ASN A 241 -20.98 24.92 -24.04
C ASN A 241 -19.99 23.86 -23.52
N ILE A 242 -19.99 22.69 -24.17
CA ILE A 242 -19.01 21.61 -23.95
C ILE A 242 -18.08 21.61 -25.16
N THR A 243 -16.77 21.79 -24.95
CA THR A 243 -15.77 21.76 -26.03
C THR A 243 -14.71 20.72 -25.75
N GLU A 244 -14.32 19.95 -26.77
CA GLU A 244 -13.26 18.95 -26.62
C GLU A 244 -11.90 19.64 -26.47
N ILE A 245 -11.14 19.28 -25.44
CA ILE A 245 -9.84 19.88 -25.12
C ILE A 245 -8.70 18.97 -25.54
N ALA A 246 -8.81 17.68 -25.19
CA ALA A 246 -7.73 16.73 -25.37
C ALA A 246 -8.26 15.30 -25.40
N THR A 247 -7.58 14.44 -26.16
CA THR A 247 -7.66 12.99 -26.05
C THR A 247 -6.39 12.47 -25.38
N SER A 248 -6.44 11.24 -24.87
CA SER A 248 -5.31 10.56 -24.23
C SER A 248 -3.99 10.74 -24.98
N PRO A 249 -2.85 10.99 -24.29
CA PRO A 249 -2.67 11.03 -22.84
C PRO A 249 -3.06 12.40 -22.23
N LEU A 250 -3.77 12.37 -21.10
CA LEU A 250 -4.18 13.56 -20.36
C LEU A 250 -3.14 13.94 -19.31
N THR A 251 -2.90 15.23 -19.06
CA THR A 251 -1.99 15.71 -18.02
C THR A 251 -2.74 16.63 -17.04
N GLN A 252 -2.33 16.65 -15.78
CA GLN A 252 -3.03 17.41 -14.72
C GLN A 252 -3.16 18.90 -15.03
N ASP A 253 -2.19 19.51 -15.73
CA ASP A 253 -2.21 20.92 -16.15
C ASP A 253 -3.32 21.27 -17.14
N MET A 254 -4.01 20.26 -17.69
CA MET A 254 -5.21 20.48 -18.52
C MET A 254 -6.44 20.88 -17.70
N LEU A 255 -6.40 20.74 -16.37
CA LEU A 255 -7.46 21.11 -15.44
C LEU A 255 -7.13 22.46 -14.78
N ASN A 256 -7.83 23.51 -15.18
CA ASN A 256 -7.73 24.83 -14.58
C ASN A 256 -8.66 24.95 -13.37
N HIS A 257 -8.13 25.45 -12.24
CA HIS A 257 -8.89 25.69 -11.02
C HIS A 257 -10.09 26.65 -11.22
N ASP A 258 -10.06 27.51 -12.25
CA ASP A 258 -11.13 28.47 -12.56
C ASP A 258 -12.28 27.88 -13.40
N ASP A 259 -12.22 26.60 -13.79
CA ASP A 259 -13.12 26.03 -14.81
C ASP A 259 -13.71 24.66 -14.41
N CYS A 260 -14.72 24.19 -15.16
CA CYS A 260 -15.27 22.84 -15.01
C CYS A 260 -14.96 21.97 -16.24
N TYR A 261 -14.79 20.67 -16.03
CA TYR A 261 -14.36 19.73 -17.06
C TYR A 261 -15.17 18.43 -17.01
N ILE A 262 -15.32 17.78 -18.17
CA ILE A 262 -15.90 16.44 -18.31
C ILE A 262 -14.84 15.52 -18.90
N LEU A 263 -14.52 14.42 -18.23
CA LEU A 263 -13.62 13.39 -18.72
C LEU A 263 -14.44 12.16 -19.11
N ASP A 264 -14.45 11.84 -20.40
CA ASP A 264 -15.14 10.70 -21.00
C ASP A 264 -14.17 9.52 -21.19
N GLN A 265 -14.51 8.38 -20.60
CA GLN A 265 -13.80 7.12 -20.79
C GLN A 265 -14.59 6.21 -21.74
N GLY A 266 -14.89 6.72 -22.94
CA GLY A 266 -15.55 5.97 -24.02
C GLY A 266 -16.90 5.36 -23.63
N GLY A 267 -17.68 6.04 -22.77
CA GLY A 267 -18.98 5.56 -22.28
C GLY A 267 -18.95 4.53 -21.14
N MET A 268 -17.76 4.09 -20.68
CA MET A 268 -17.63 3.24 -19.49
C MET A 268 -17.83 4.02 -18.19
N SER A 269 -17.28 5.24 -18.13
CA SER A 269 -17.41 6.16 -17.00
C SER A 269 -17.19 7.58 -17.47
N ILE A 270 -17.89 8.52 -16.84
CA ILE A 270 -17.74 9.96 -17.07
C ILE A 270 -17.40 10.61 -15.74
N PHE A 271 -16.37 11.47 -15.73
CA PHE A 271 -15.99 12.24 -14.57
C PHE A 271 -16.27 13.72 -14.80
N VAL A 272 -16.81 14.41 -13.81
CA VAL A 272 -17.05 15.86 -13.84
C VAL A 272 -16.12 16.52 -12.85
N TRP A 273 -15.04 17.14 -13.31
CA TRP A 273 -14.10 17.83 -12.44
C TRP A 273 -14.49 19.31 -12.30
N LYS A 274 -14.62 19.80 -11.06
CA LYS A 274 -15.07 21.16 -10.74
C LYS A 274 -13.92 21.94 -10.10
N GLY A 275 -13.42 22.94 -10.81
CA GLY A 275 -12.38 23.84 -10.33
C GLY A 275 -12.79 24.59 -9.06
N LYS A 276 -11.82 24.78 -8.16
CA LYS A 276 -12.02 25.43 -6.85
C LYS A 276 -12.51 26.86 -6.96
N THR A 277 -12.08 27.58 -7.99
CA THR A 277 -12.43 28.98 -8.28
C THR A 277 -13.43 29.11 -9.43
N ALA A 278 -13.92 28.00 -9.97
CA ALA A 278 -14.92 27.98 -11.03
C ALA A 278 -16.23 28.67 -10.64
N ASN A 279 -16.86 29.29 -11.63
CA ASN A 279 -18.02 30.14 -11.38
C ASN A 279 -19.23 29.30 -10.90
N LYS A 280 -20.13 29.92 -10.12
CA LYS A 280 -21.25 29.21 -9.49
C LYS A 280 -22.22 28.60 -10.52
N ALA A 281 -22.42 29.26 -11.66
CA ALA A 281 -23.28 28.77 -12.73
C ALA A 281 -22.67 27.53 -13.41
N GLU A 282 -21.36 27.52 -13.69
CA GLU A 282 -20.62 26.39 -14.28
C GLU A 282 -20.61 25.18 -13.36
N ARG A 283 -20.34 25.38 -12.06
CA ARG A 283 -20.33 24.29 -11.07
C ARG A 283 -21.70 23.64 -10.86
N GLN A 284 -22.78 24.42 -11.02
CA GLN A 284 -24.16 23.95 -10.96
C GLN A 284 -24.57 23.25 -12.27
N ALA A 285 -24.17 23.79 -13.42
CA ALA A 285 -24.52 23.25 -14.73
C ALA A 285 -23.70 22.01 -15.15
N ALA A 286 -22.46 21.86 -14.67
CA ALA A 286 -21.54 20.80 -15.11
C ALA A 286 -22.10 19.38 -14.96
N MET A 287 -22.87 19.12 -13.90
CA MET A 287 -23.49 17.81 -13.67
C MET A 287 -24.64 17.56 -14.66
N THR A 288 -25.52 18.53 -14.85
CA THR A 288 -26.61 18.46 -15.84
C THR A 288 -26.05 18.28 -17.25
N ARG A 289 -24.94 18.96 -17.56
CA ARG A 289 -24.26 18.85 -18.85
C ARG A 289 -23.60 17.50 -19.07
N ALA A 290 -23.04 16.86 -18.05
CA ALA A 290 -22.56 15.48 -18.17
C ALA A 290 -23.69 14.49 -18.49
N LEU A 291 -24.88 14.69 -17.92
CA LEU A 291 -26.06 13.85 -18.20
C LEU A 291 -26.64 14.09 -19.61
N GLU A 292 -26.65 15.34 -20.08
CA GLU A 292 -27.00 15.66 -21.47
C GLU A 292 -25.96 15.11 -22.45
N PHE A 293 -24.67 15.16 -22.08
CA PHE A 293 -23.55 14.65 -22.86
C PHE A 293 -23.65 13.13 -23.08
N ILE A 294 -24.04 12.34 -22.07
CA ILE A 294 -24.35 10.90 -22.20
C ILE A 294 -25.40 10.66 -23.29
N LYS A 295 -26.50 11.42 -23.23
CA LYS A 295 -27.60 11.29 -24.21
C LYS A 295 -27.14 11.68 -25.63
N LEU A 296 -26.33 12.73 -25.74
CA LEU A 296 -25.86 13.26 -27.03
C LEU A 296 -24.83 12.35 -27.71
N LYS A 297 -23.98 11.67 -26.93
CA LYS A 297 -23.03 10.65 -27.41
C LYS A 297 -23.66 9.28 -27.65
N GLY A 298 -24.93 9.10 -27.26
CA GLY A 298 -25.64 7.83 -27.40
C GLY A 298 -25.18 6.74 -26.43
N TYR A 299 -24.58 7.13 -25.29
CA TYR A 299 -24.17 6.19 -24.27
C TYR A 299 -25.37 5.67 -23.46
N PRO A 300 -25.28 4.46 -22.88
CA PRO A 300 -26.33 3.94 -22.00
C PRO A 300 -26.64 4.89 -20.84
N LEU A 301 -27.91 5.01 -20.46
CA LEU A 301 -28.31 5.83 -19.30
C LEU A 301 -27.73 5.30 -17.96
N THR A 302 -27.21 4.07 -17.97
CA THR A 302 -26.50 3.41 -16.87
C THR A 302 -25.02 3.81 -16.77
N THR A 303 -24.47 4.57 -17.73
CA THR A 303 -23.08 5.03 -17.68
C THR A 303 -22.80 5.81 -16.40
N LYS A 304 -21.78 5.38 -15.64
CA LYS A 304 -21.38 5.96 -14.36
C LYS A 304 -20.95 7.43 -14.53
N VAL A 305 -21.43 8.32 -13.65
CA VAL A 305 -21.01 9.73 -13.59
C VAL A 305 -20.48 10.06 -12.20
N GLU A 306 -19.21 10.44 -12.09
CA GLU A 306 -18.54 10.78 -10.83
C GLU A 306 -18.18 12.28 -10.82
N ALA A 307 -18.74 13.05 -9.88
CA ALA A 307 -18.43 14.47 -9.74
C ALA A 307 -17.29 14.66 -8.72
N ILE A 308 -16.24 15.34 -9.15
CA ILE A 308 -14.98 15.47 -8.44
C ILE A 308 -14.72 16.96 -8.23
N SER A 309 -14.44 17.34 -6.98
CA SER A 309 -13.99 18.70 -6.67
C SER A 309 -12.48 18.76 -6.75
N ASP A 310 -11.97 19.88 -7.23
CA ASP A 310 -10.55 20.23 -7.24
C ASP A 310 -9.90 20.03 -5.86
N GLY A 311 -8.89 19.16 -5.81
CA GLY A 311 -8.20 18.70 -4.59
C GLY A 311 -8.84 17.46 -3.91
N GLY A 312 -9.99 17.00 -4.38
CA GLY A 312 -10.75 15.84 -3.89
C GLY A 312 -10.71 14.63 -4.81
N GLU A 313 -9.70 14.51 -5.68
CA GLU A 313 -9.69 13.53 -6.77
C GLU A 313 -9.42 12.10 -6.27
N SER A 314 -10.20 11.14 -6.78
CA SER A 314 -10.08 9.71 -6.43
C SER A 314 -8.86 9.08 -7.12
N ALA A 315 -8.29 8.01 -6.53
CA ALA A 315 -7.16 7.30 -7.14
C ALA A 315 -7.49 6.78 -8.55
N LEU A 316 -8.76 6.41 -8.78
CA LEU A 316 -9.29 5.98 -10.07
C LEU A 316 -9.34 7.11 -11.11
N PHE A 317 -9.55 8.36 -10.70
CA PHE A 317 -9.46 9.53 -11.58
C PHE A 317 -8.00 9.91 -11.84
N LYS A 318 -7.17 9.95 -10.79
CA LYS A 318 -5.75 10.33 -10.88
C LYS A 318 -4.96 9.47 -11.88
N GLN A 319 -5.25 8.15 -11.92
CA GLN A 319 -4.60 7.21 -12.85
C GLN A 319 -4.99 7.40 -14.33
N LEU A 320 -6.03 8.19 -14.64
CA LEU A 320 -6.44 8.50 -16.02
C LEU A 320 -5.59 9.64 -16.62
N PHE A 321 -4.77 10.28 -15.79
CA PHE A 321 -3.81 11.31 -16.19
C PHE A 321 -2.39 10.73 -16.11
N LYS A 322 -1.55 11.08 -17.08
CA LYS A 322 -0.17 10.65 -17.24
C LYS A 322 0.70 10.98 -16.02
N SER A 323 0.40 12.10 -15.36
CA SER A 323 1.06 12.54 -14.14
C SER A 323 0.04 13.27 -13.26
N TRP A 324 0.04 12.98 -11.97
CA TRP A 324 -0.81 13.61 -10.97
C TRP A 324 0.00 13.97 -9.72
N THR A 325 0.04 15.24 -9.37
CA THR A 325 0.77 15.78 -8.22
C THR A 325 -0.18 16.47 -7.26
N VAL A 326 -0.06 16.19 -5.97
CA VAL A 326 -0.87 16.81 -4.91
C VAL A 326 -0.01 17.87 -4.23
N LYS A 327 -0.43 19.14 -4.29
CA LYS A 327 0.22 20.23 -3.55
C LYS A 327 0.18 19.86 -2.06
N GLU A 328 1.35 19.89 -1.40
CA GLU A 328 1.58 19.51 0.01
C GLU A 328 1.72 18.01 0.34
N GLN A 329 1.70 17.11 -0.65
CA GLN A 329 2.15 15.74 -0.45
C GLN A 329 3.66 15.66 -0.71
N THR A 330 4.45 15.79 0.36
CA THR A 330 5.92 15.83 0.31
C THR A 330 6.48 14.43 0.00
N ALA A 331 6.83 14.19 -1.26
CA ALA A 331 7.95 13.33 -1.62
C ALA A 331 9.15 14.24 -1.94
N GLY A 332 10.36 13.78 -1.59
CA GLY A 332 11.58 14.59 -1.37
C GLY A 332 12.10 15.47 -2.51
N LEU A 333 13.14 16.24 -2.16
CA LEU A 333 13.79 17.33 -2.91
C LEU A 333 14.01 17.07 -4.41
N GLY A 334 13.46 17.97 -5.23
CA GLY A 334 13.86 18.23 -6.61
C GLY A 334 13.08 19.43 -7.14
N ARG A 335 13.74 20.39 -7.81
CA ARG A 335 13.07 21.57 -8.38
C ARG A 335 12.04 21.14 -9.42
N THR A 336 10.84 21.67 -9.29
CA THR A 336 9.73 21.59 -10.26
C THR A 336 10.13 22.22 -11.59
N HIS A 337 10.16 21.42 -12.65
CA HIS A 337 10.03 21.91 -14.01
C HIS A 337 8.71 21.44 -14.60
N THR A 338 7.88 22.41 -14.95
CA THR A 338 6.63 22.26 -15.70
C THR A 338 6.93 21.67 -17.08
N VAL A 339 6.25 20.59 -17.48
CA VAL A 339 6.14 20.23 -18.91
C VAL A 339 4.74 19.69 -19.18
N GLY A 340 3.95 20.49 -19.88
CA GLY A 340 2.77 20.04 -20.62
C GLY A 340 3.15 19.55 -22.02
N ARG A 341 2.34 18.61 -22.53
CA ARG A 341 2.31 18.01 -23.89
C ARG A 341 3.56 17.25 -24.38
N VAL A 342 3.37 15.95 -24.59
CA VAL A 342 4.16 15.14 -25.53
C VAL A 342 3.19 14.60 -26.58
N ALA A 343 2.96 15.41 -27.62
CA ALA A 343 2.90 14.89 -28.98
C ALA A 343 4.24 14.22 -29.25
N ASP A 344 4.28 13.11 -29.98
CA ASP A 344 5.48 12.34 -30.36
C ASP A 344 6.75 13.23 -30.41
N VAL A 345 7.45 13.32 -29.26
CA VAL A 345 8.59 14.22 -29.12
C VAL A 345 9.74 13.45 -29.76
N PRO A 346 10.30 13.94 -30.88
CA PRO A 346 11.53 13.35 -31.38
C PRO A 346 12.54 13.36 -30.23
N GLN A 347 13.10 12.20 -29.90
CA GLN A 347 14.14 12.10 -28.88
C GLN A 347 15.34 12.93 -29.38
N GLU A 348 15.42 14.18 -28.91
CA GLU A 348 16.61 15.00 -29.04
C GLU A 348 17.70 14.33 -28.19
N LYS A 349 18.92 14.22 -28.73
CA LYS A 349 20.04 13.63 -27.99
C LYS A 349 20.20 14.32 -26.64
N PHE A 350 20.17 13.54 -25.57
CA PHE A 350 20.42 14.03 -24.22
C PHE A 350 21.84 14.62 -24.13
N ASP A 351 21.95 15.81 -23.56
CA ASP A 351 23.23 16.49 -23.35
C ASP A 351 23.84 16.04 -22.03
N ALA A 352 24.76 15.07 -22.11
CA ALA A 352 25.44 14.51 -20.95
C ALA A 352 26.31 15.54 -20.20
N SER A 353 26.61 16.70 -20.80
CA SER A 353 27.37 17.76 -20.12
C SER A 353 26.66 18.31 -18.87
N ARG A 354 25.32 18.15 -18.79
CA ARG A 354 24.51 18.55 -17.63
C ARG A 354 24.75 17.70 -16.38
N MET A 355 25.28 16.48 -16.53
CA MET A 355 25.62 15.59 -15.42
C MET A 355 26.85 16.06 -14.64
N HIS A 356 27.54 17.13 -15.08
CA HIS A 356 28.74 17.66 -14.43
C HIS A 356 28.47 18.85 -13.50
N VAL A 357 27.23 19.36 -13.42
CA VAL A 357 26.89 20.55 -12.62
C VAL A 357 26.49 20.11 -11.20
N MET A 358 27.11 20.70 -10.17
CA MET A 358 26.86 20.42 -8.74
C MET A 358 26.26 21.63 -7.97
N PRO A 359 24.93 21.89 -8.03
CA PRO A 359 24.34 23.00 -7.27
C PRO A 359 24.04 22.68 -5.80
N ASP A 360 23.64 21.44 -5.48
CA ASP A 360 22.93 21.15 -4.21
C ASP A 360 23.82 20.59 -3.07
N VAL A 361 24.99 20.06 -3.40
CA VAL A 361 25.89 19.37 -2.43
C VAL A 361 26.50 20.34 -1.40
N ALA A 362 26.78 21.60 -1.78
CA ALA A 362 27.42 22.57 -0.87
C ALA A 362 26.47 23.13 0.22
N ALA A 363 25.15 23.02 0.02
CA ALA A 363 24.15 23.47 1.00
C ALA A 363 23.80 22.37 2.02
N GLN A 364 23.79 21.10 1.59
CA GLN A 364 23.49 19.94 2.45
C GLN A 364 24.61 19.60 3.45
N GLU A 365 25.84 20.08 3.19
CA GLU A 365 27.03 19.84 4.00
C GLU A 365 27.22 20.79 5.19
N ARG A 366 26.30 21.75 5.40
CA ARG A 366 26.37 22.69 6.54
C ARG A 366 25.60 22.12 7.73
N LEU A 367 26.33 21.70 8.76
CA LEU A 367 25.74 21.37 10.05
C LEU A 367 25.22 22.65 10.73
N VAL A 368 24.07 22.56 11.41
CA VAL A 368 23.51 23.68 12.17
C VAL A 368 24.29 23.97 13.46
N ASP A 369 24.96 22.94 14.01
CA ASP A 369 25.94 23.01 15.09
C ASP A 369 26.88 21.78 15.03
N ASP A 370 27.64 21.49 16.10
CA ASP A 370 28.57 20.36 16.18
C ASP A 370 27.96 19.07 16.78
N GLY A 371 26.64 19.01 17.00
CA GLY A 371 25.97 17.88 17.63
C GLY A 371 26.15 17.79 19.17
N SER A 372 26.66 18.83 19.82
CA SER A 372 26.95 18.84 21.27
C SER A 372 25.80 19.22 22.19
N GLY A 373 24.66 19.62 21.62
CA GLY A 373 23.43 20.00 22.31
C GLY A 373 22.78 18.88 23.12
N GLN A 374 21.69 19.22 23.80
CA GLN A 374 20.95 18.27 24.62
C GLN A 374 20.01 17.44 23.75
N LYS A 375 19.85 16.16 24.07
CA LYS A 375 18.97 15.25 23.33
C LYS A 375 18.08 14.46 24.27
N GLN A 376 16.86 14.24 23.83
CA GLN A 376 15.91 13.30 24.44
C GLN A 376 15.47 12.32 23.35
N VAL A 377 15.46 11.03 23.66
CA VAL A 377 15.20 9.96 22.70
C VAL A 377 14.05 9.12 23.23
N TRP A 378 13.01 8.97 22.42
CA TRP A 378 11.88 8.09 22.69
C TRP A 378 11.75 7.05 21.59
N ARG A 379 11.23 5.89 21.95
CA ARG A 379 10.77 4.83 21.05
C ARG A 379 9.25 4.76 21.13
N ILE A 380 8.61 4.44 20.01
CA ILE A 380 7.17 4.17 20.00
C ILE A 380 6.91 2.73 20.43
N GLU A 381 6.09 2.55 21.45
CA GLU A 381 5.60 1.25 21.92
C GLU A 381 4.11 1.33 22.21
N ASN A 382 3.31 0.41 21.66
CA ASN A 382 1.86 0.40 21.85
C ASN A 382 1.22 1.77 21.54
N LEU A 383 1.74 2.47 20.52
CA LEU A 383 1.32 3.81 20.08
C LEU A 383 1.65 4.97 21.05
N GLU A 384 2.43 4.72 22.10
CA GLU A 384 2.88 5.71 23.08
C GLU A 384 4.41 5.94 23.02
N MET A 385 4.86 7.09 23.53
CA MET A 385 6.29 7.41 23.63
C MET A 385 6.89 6.82 24.91
N VAL A 386 7.88 5.94 24.75
CA VAL A 386 8.66 5.38 25.85
C VAL A 386 10.08 5.89 25.78
N GLU A 387 10.59 6.46 26.86
CA GLU A 387 11.95 7.01 26.91
C GLU A 387 13.00 5.90 26.75
N VAL A 388 13.97 6.14 25.86
CA VAL A 388 15.08 5.22 25.63
C VAL A 388 16.18 5.51 26.65
N ASP A 389 16.67 4.45 27.26
CA ASP A 389 17.79 4.50 28.22
C ASP A 389 18.97 5.29 27.61
N PRO A 390 19.55 6.28 28.32
CA PRO A 390 20.73 7.02 27.87
C PRO A 390 21.90 6.16 27.40
N GLU A 391 22.09 4.96 27.96
CA GLU A 391 23.14 4.02 27.51
C GLU A 391 22.86 3.46 26.11
N MET A 392 21.59 3.44 25.70
CA MET A 392 21.12 2.96 24.40
C MET A 392 20.96 4.09 23.37
N HIS A 393 21.34 5.33 23.69
CA HIS A 393 21.31 6.43 22.72
C HIS A 393 22.32 6.19 21.59
N GLY A 394 21.83 6.18 20.36
CA GLY A 394 22.63 5.87 19.16
C GLY A 394 22.38 4.48 18.59
N TYR A 395 21.67 3.61 19.33
CA TYR A 395 21.32 2.26 18.89
C TYR A 395 19.87 2.24 18.39
N PHE A 396 19.69 1.97 17.09
CA PHE A 396 18.40 2.00 16.41
C PHE A 396 18.07 0.62 15.85
N TYR A 397 16.83 0.17 16.00
CA TYR A 397 16.37 -1.12 15.53
C TYR A 397 15.39 -0.93 14.37
N GLY A 398 15.61 -1.64 13.26
CA GLY A 398 14.79 -1.53 12.06
C GLY A 398 13.31 -1.90 12.23
N GLY A 399 12.94 -2.60 13.31
CA GLY A 399 11.54 -2.89 13.66
C GLY A 399 10.83 -1.81 14.47
N ASP A 400 11.52 -0.72 14.85
CA ASP A 400 10.96 0.32 15.72
C ASP A 400 10.94 1.71 15.04
N CYS A 401 10.15 2.62 15.59
CA CYS A 401 10.19 4.06 15.29
C CYS A 401 10.68 4.86 16.49
N TYR A 402 11.49 5.89 16.24
CA TYR A 402 12.10 6.72 17.30
C TYR A 402 11.82 8.22 17.06
N LEU A 403 11.62 8.94 18.15
CA LEU A 403 11.57 10.40 18.20
C LEU A 403 12.78 10.92 18.93
N ILE A 404 13.50 11.87 18.34
CA ILE A 404 14.67 12.50 18.95
C ILE A 404 14.47 14.00 18.95
N LEU A 405 14.26 14.57 20.13
CA LEU A 405 14.24 16.02 20.31
C LEU A 405 15.66 16.47 20.68
N TYR A 406 16.28 17.22 19.77
CA TYR A 406 17.58 17.83 19.95
C TYR A 406 17.43 19.33 20.22
N SER A 407 18.08 19.84 21.25
CA SER A 407 18.09 21.26 21.60
C SER A 407 19.51 21.81 21.65
N TYR A 408 19.68 22.96 21.00
CA TYR A 408 20.98 23.60 20.81
C TYR A 408 20.87 25.11 20.90
N ASP A 409 21.89 25.76 21.45
CA ASP A 409 21.94 27.21 21.56
C ASP A 409 22.63 27.81 20.33
N VAL A 410 21.98 28.79 19.72
CA VAL A 410 22.59 29.64 18.70
C VAL A 410 22.39 31.09 19.09
N ASN A 411 23.49 31.78 19.38
CA ASN A 411 23.50 33.20 19.76
C ASN A 411 22.60 33.52 20.99
N GLY A 412 22.55 32.64 21.98
CA GLY A 412 21.75 32.82 23.20
C GLY A 412 20.25 32.56 23.01
N ARG A 413 19.87 31.91 21.90
CA ARG A 413 18.51 31.41 21.66
C ARG A 413 18.55 29.89 21.60
N ASN A 414 17.68 29.25 22.38
CA ASN A 414 17.49 27.82 22.32
C ASN A 414 16.67 27.47 21.06
N ASN A 415 17.21 26.59 20.22
CA ASN A 415 16.59 26.08 19.01
C ASN A 415 16.38 24.57 19.15
N TYR A 416 15.42 24.03 18.39
CA TYR A 416 15.03 22.63 18.49
C TYR A 416 14.98 21.97 17.12
N ILE A 417 15.42 20.72 17.04
CA ILE A 417 15.19 19.82 15.91
C ILE A 417 14.50 18.57 16.44
N LEU A 418 13.43 18.15 15.78
CA LEU A 418 12.71 16.91 16.08
C LEU A 418 12.93 15.92 14.94
N TYR A 419 13.76 14.91 15.18
CA TYR A 419 13.96 13.81 14.24
C TYR A 419 12.92 12.71 14.47
N MET A 420 12.31 12.23 13.39
CA MET A 420 11.46 11.04 13.35
C MET A 420 12.21 9.97 12.59
N TRP A 421 12.90 9.08 13.31
CA TRP A 421 13.61 7.97 12.68
C TRP A 421 12.67 6.79 12.48
N LYS A 422 12.58 6.28 11.25
CA LYS A 422 11.71 5.19 10.84
C LYS A 422 12.54 3.97 10.45
N GLY A 423 12.37 2.88 11.19
CA GLY A 423 12.89 1.57 10.85
C GLY A 423 12.23 1.00 9.59
N ARG A 424 12.99 0.24 8.80
CA ARG A 424 12.51 -0.39 7.55
C ARG A 424 11.36 -1.39 7.79
N HIS A 425 11.40 -2.11 8.91
CA HIS A 425 10.45 -3.15 9.28
C HIS A 425 9.46 -2.69 10.36
N ALA A 426 9.45 -1.39 10.70
CA ALA A 426 8.49 -0.84 11.65
C ALA A 426 7.05 -0.96 11.11
N SER A 427 6.11 -1.32 11.98
CA SER A 427 4.72 -1.51 11.60
C SER A 427 4.02 -0.19 11.25
N GLN A 428 3.02 -0.25 10.37
CA GLN A 428 2.38 0.96 9.83
C GLN A 428 1.65 1.78 10.91
N ASP A 429 1.10 1.12 11.92
CA ASP A 429 0.49 1.74 13.09
C ASP A 429 1.52 2.49 13.95
N GLU A 430 2.72 1.95 14.13
CA GLU A 430 3.81 2.61 14.85
C GLU A 430 4.37 3.81 14.10
N VAL A 431 4.51 3.70 12.77
CA VAL A 431 4.88 4.83 11.90
C VAL A 431 3.85 5.96 12.03
N THR A 432 2.57 5.61 12.05
CA THR A 432 1.46 6.57 12.20
C THR A 432 1.47 7.21 13.59
N ALA A 433 1.69 6.42 14.64
CA ALA A 433 1.81 6.91 16.00
C ALA A 433 3.05 7.82 16.18
N CYS A 434 4.19 7.48 15.59
CA CYS A 434 5.40 8.31 15.60
C CYS A 434 5.11 9.71 15.04
N ALA A 435 4.44 9.79 13.88
CA ALA A 435 4.04 11.07 13.29
C ALA A 435 3.06 11.85 14.17
N TYR A 436 2.07 11.17 14.77
CA TYR A 436 1.11 11.81 15.69
C TYR A 436 1.79 12.36 16.96
N GLN A 437 2.69 11.59 17.55
CA GLN A 437 3.43 11.98 18.74
C GLN A 437 4.42 13.12 18.43
N ALA A 438 5.02 13.15 17.23
CA ALA A 438 5.86 14.25 16.77
C ALA A 438 5.10 15.59 16.77
N VAL A 439 3.87 15.61 16.27
CA VAL A 439 3.00 16.81 16.30
C VAL A 439 2.71 17.25 17.74
N THR A 440 2.54 16.30 18.66
CA THR A 440 2.30 16.60 20.07
C THR A 440 3.54 17.26 20.70
N LEU A 441 4.74 16.73 20.47
CA LEU A 441 5.99 17.34 20.93
C LEU A 441 6.22 18.72 20.31
N ASP A 442 5.96 18.88 19.02
CA ASP A 442 6.07 20.16 18.33
C ASP A 442 5.18 21.24 18.98
N GLN A 443 3.93 20.91 19.28
CA GLN A 443 2.99 21.80 19.96
C GLN A 443 3.43 22.15 21.39
N GLN A 444 3.98 21.19 22.14
CA GLN A 444 4.51 21.43 23.50
C GLN A 444 5.67 22.43 23.49
N HIS A 445 6.44 22.46 22.41
CA HIS A 445 7.53 23.42 22.18
C HIS A 445 7.08 24.65 21.36
N GLY A 446 5.77 24.91 21.28
CA GLY A 446 5.21 26.11 20.64
C GLY A 446 5.38 26.16 19.12
N GLY A 447 5.50 25.01 18.46
CA GLY A 447 5.71 24.90 17.00
C GLY A 447 7.09 25.37 16.53
N GLN A 448 8.05 25.44 17.44
CA GLN A 448 9.43 25.87 17.16
C GLN A 448 10.34 24.77 16.59
N PRO A 449 10.19 23.47 16.93
CA PRO A 449 11.07 22.43 16.42
C PRO A 449 11.04 22.29 14.89
N VAL A 450 12.23 22.21 14.28
CA VAL A 450 12.36 21.81 12.88
C VAL A 450 12.16 20.30 12.80
N GLN A 451 11.13 19.86 12.09
CA GLN A 451 10.79 18.43 11.97
C GLN A 451 11.52 17.79 10.80
N VAL A 452 12.21 16.68 11.04
CA VAL A 452 13.00 15.96 10.04
C VAL A 452 12.66 14.46 10.08
N ILE A 453 12.15 13.92 8.98
CA ILE A 453 11.91 12.48 8.84
C ILE A 453 13.19 11.82 8.36
N VAL A 454 13.63 10.78 9.06
CA VAL A 454 14.84 10.02 8.76
C VAL A 454 14.45 8.57 8.51
N SER A 455 14.59 8.11 7.28
CA SER A 455 14.45 6.68 6.98
C SER A 455 15.74 5.96 7.34
N MET A 456 15.62 4.73 7.86
CA MET A 456 16.74 3.82 8.06
C MET A 456 17.64 3.75 6.82
N GLY A 457 18.94 3.99 7.02
CA GLY A 457 19.96 4.03 5.97
C GLY A 457 20.19 5.42 5.36
N LYS A 458 19.28 6.38 5.59
CA LYS A 458 19.31 7.77 5.07
C LYS A 458 19.55 8.80 6.17
N GLU A 459 20.34 8.44 7.17
CA GLU A 459 20.68 9.32 8.30
C GLU A 459 21.50 10.54 7.84
N PRO A 460 21.02 11.77 8.07
CA PRO A 460 21.79 12.97 7.69
C PRO A 460 23.01 13.15 8.62
N ARG A 461 24.04 13.86 8.14
CA ARG A 461 25.28 14.10 8.91
C ARG A 461 25.05 14.68 10.30
N HIS A 462 24.14 15.64 10.44
CA HIS A 462 23.82 16.21 11.75
C HIS A 462 23.19 15.18 12.69
N PHE A 463 22.33 14.29 12.20
CA PHE A 463 21.77 13.20 13.00
C PHE A 463 22.88 12.29 13.55
N MET A 464 23.85 11.90 12.70
CA MET A 464 24.98 11.07 13.12
C MET A 464 25.90 11.81 14.11
N ALA A 465 26.13 13.12 13.91
CA ALA A 465 26.94 13.95 14.79
C ALA A 465 26.40 14.01 16.24
N ILE A 466 25.06 14.05 16.42
CA ILE A 466 24.40 14.05 17.74
C ILE A 466 24.77 12.81 18.60
N PHE A 467 25.10 11.70 17.94
CA PHE A 467 25.51 10.45 18.57
C PHE A 467 27.02 10.22 18.58
N ARG A 468 27.82 11.18 18.07
CA ARG A 468 29.30 11.20 18.14
C ARG A 468 29.96 9.88 17.73
N GLY A 469 29.59 9.35 16.57
CA GLY A 469 30.15 8.10 16.05
C GLY A 469 29.59 6.83 16.69
N LYS A 470 28.48 6.93 17.45
CA LYS A 470 27.80 5.79 18.09
C LYS A 470 26.50 5.39 17.38
N THR A 471 26.32 5.77 16.12
CA THR A 471 25.14 5.39 15.36
C THR A 471 25.27 3.93 14.92
N VAL A 472 24.57 3.04 15.60
CA VAL A 472 24.49 1.60 15.33
C VAL A 472 23.06 1.25 14.95
N ILE A 473 22.87 0.66 13.78
CA ILE A 473 21.56 0.34 13.22
C ILE A 473 21.46 -1.18 13.07
N PHE A 474 20.53 -1.78 13.80
CA PHE A 474 20.18 -3.19 13.66
C PHE A 474 19.17 -3.35 12.52
N GLU A 475 19.34 -4.37 11.67
CA GLU A 475 18.52 -4.55 10.47
C GLU A 475 17.07 -4.78 10.86
N GLY A 476 16.83 -5.56 11.93
CA GLY A 476 15.50 -5.84 12.47
C GLY A 476 15.47 -5.88 13.99
N GLY A 477 14.52 -6.63 14.53
CA GLY A 477 14.28 -6.77 15.97
C GLY A 477 13.76 -5.49 16.61
N THR A 478 13.77 -5.47 17.94
CA THR A 478 13.32 -4.34 18.74
C THR A 478 14.16 -4.20 20.00
N SER A 479 14.27 -2.97 20.52
CA SER A 479 14.91 -2.72 21.82
C SER A 479 13.93 -2.76 23.01
N ARG A 480 12.69 -3.22 22.80
CA ARG A 480 11.64 -3.36 23.82
C ARG A 480 12.03 -4.32 24.94
N LYS A 481 11.78 -3.93 26.19
CA LYS A 481 12.07 -4.79 27.37
C LYS A 481 11.19 -6.05 27.43
N SER A 482 10.01 -6.01 26.82
CA SER A 482 9.01 -7.09 26.82
C SER A 482 9.17 -8.11 25.70
N ALA A 483 9.91 -7.77 24.64
CA ALA A 483 10.13 -8.64 23.48
C ALA A 483 11.47 -9.35 23.62
N GLN A 484 11.46 -10.58 24.13
CA GLN A 484 12.63 -11.47 24.08
C GLN A 484 12.60 -12.24 22.76
N GLU A 485 12.85 -11.55 21.65
CA GLU A 485 13.33 -12.29 20.48
C GLU A 485 14.73 -12.83 20.80
N PRO A 486 14.98 -14.13 20.63
CA PRO A 486 16.30 -14.69 20.86
C PRO A 486 17.30 -14.00 19.93
N GLU A 487 18.38 -13.47 20.50
CA GLU A 487 19.41 -12.78 19.72
C GLU A 487 19.98 -13.76 18.67
N PRO A 488 20.15 -13.32 17.40
CA PRO A 488 20.72 -14.17 16.38
C PRO A 488 22.10 -14.68 16.82
N PRO A 489 22.42 -15.97 16.59
CA PRO A 489 23.67 -16.57 17.03
C PRO A 489 24.90 -15.97 16.34
N VAL A 490 24.69 -15.38 15.16
CA VAL A 490 25.71 -14.69 14.37
C VAL A 490 25.15 -13.37 13.88
N ARG A 491 25.91 -12.28 14.06
CA ARG A 491 25.54 -10.94 13.58
C ARG A 491 26.75 -10.31 12.91
N LEU A 492 26.54 -9.70 11.75
CA LEU A 492 27.58 -9.00 11.00
C LEU A 492 27.19 -7.53 10.88
N PHE A 493 28.12 -6.63 11.20
CA PHE A 493 27.93 -5.19 11.06
C PHE A 493 28.95 -4.62 10.09
N GLN A 494 28.49 -3.87 9.09
CA GLN A 494 29.31 -3.04 8.24
C GLN A 494 29.49 -1.67 8.91
N ILE A 495 30.74 -1.25 9.10
CA ILE A 495 31.11 0.02 9.72
C ILE A 495 31.77 0.87 8.64
N CYS A 496 31.09 1.95 8.27
CA CYS A 496 31.49 2.84 7.19
C CYS A 496 31.54 4.29 7.69
N GLY A 497 32.46 5.08 7.13
CA GLY A 497 32.59 6.51 7.41
C GLY A 497 34.02 7.01 7.31
N SER A 498 34.18 8.32 7.35
CA SER A 498 35.50 8.98 7.27
C SER A 498 35.73 10.03 8.36
N HIS A 499 34.78 10.17 9.28
CA HIS A 499 34.81 11.11 10.39
C HIS A 499 33.79 10.72 11.46
N PRO A 500 34.01 10.98 12.77
CA PRO A 500 33.02 10.70 13.82
C PRO A 500 31.61 11.28 13.61
N THR A 501 31.47 12.30 12.75
CA THR A 501 30.18 12.92 12.40
C THR A 501 29.50 12.30 11.18
N ASN A 502 30.11 11.29 10.54
CA ASN A 502 29.53 10.56 9.42
C ASN A 502 29.72 9.04 9.51
N SER A 503 30.38 8.53 10.54
CA SER A 503 30.54 7.10 10.75
C SER A 503 29.29 6.45 11.34
N LYS A 504 28.92 5.29 10.79
CA LYS A 504 27.80 4.45 11.27
C LYS A 504 28.11 2.97 11.12
N ALA A 505 27.51 2.16 12.00
CA ALA A 505 27.51 0.71 11.91
C ALA A 505 26.11 0.24 11.52
N ILE A 506 25.98 -0.60 10.52
CA ILE A 506 24.70 -1.16 10.06
C ILE A 506 24.81 -2.67 10.04
N GLU A 507 23.85 -3.35 10.67
CA GLU A 507 23.74 -4.81 10.61
C GLU A 507 23.41 -5.23 9.17
N VAL A 508 24.16 -6.20 8.67
CA VAL A 508 24.01 -6.78 7.33
C VAL A 508 23.88 -8.29 7.46
N PRO A 509 23.35 -8.99 6.43
CA PRO A 509 23.32 -10.44 6.44
C PRO A 509 24.71 -11.02 6.70
N ALA A 510 24.81 -11.99 7.62
CA ALA A 510 26.08 -12.63 7.99
C ALA A 510 26.57 -13.62 6.91
N LEU A 511 26.92 -13.07 5.76
CA LEU A 511 27.34 -13.79 4.55
C LEU A 511 28.65 -13.19 4.04
N VAL A 512 29.51 -14.01 3.43
CA VAL A 512 30.74 -13.50 2.80
C VAL A 512 30.45 -12.43 1.73
N ALA A 513 29.36 -12.58 0.98
CA ALA A 513 28.96 -11.62 -0.06
C ALA A 513 28.66 -10.21 0.49
N SER A 514 28.41 -10.07 1.78
CA SER A 514 28.19 -8.78 2.45
C SER A 514 29.49 -8.03 2.75
N LEU A 515 30.65 -8.70 2.70
CA LEU A 515 31.94 -8.08 2.97
C LEU A 515 32.37 -7.13 1.84
N ASN A 516 33.10 -6.09 2.21
CA ASN A 516 33.66 -5.11 1.29
C ASN A 516 35.04 -4.63 1.77
N SER A 517 36.05 -4.70 0.91
CA SER A 517 37.41 -4.21 1.19
C SER A 517 37.49 -2.73 1.59
N ASN A 518 36.48 -1.90 1.26
CA ASN A 518 36.48 -0.48 1.59
C ASN A 518 36.26 -0.19 3.08
N ASP A 519 35.61 -1.08 3.80
CA ASP A 519 35.04 -0.78 5.11
C ASP A 519 35.57 -1.73 6.20
N VAL A 520 35.17 -1.48 7.45
CA VAL A 520 35.42 -2.40 8.58
C VAL A 520 34.17 -3.23 8.84
N PHE A 521 34.35 -4.51 9.17
CA PHE A 521 33.27 -5.39 9.55
C PHE A 521 33.45 -5.95 10.95
N LEU A 522 32.37 -5.97 11.73
CA LEU A 522 32.31 -6.61 13.05
C LEU A 522 31.41 -7.83 12.95
N LEU A 523 31.99 -9.01 13.15
CA LEU A 523 31.27 -10.28 13.19
C LEU A 523 31.20 -10.77 14.65
N LYS A 524 30.00 -10.78 15.21
CA LYS A 524 29.70 -11.36 16.53
C LYS A 524 29.23 -12.79 16.35
N SER A 525 29.83 -13.73 17.07
CA SER A 525 29.35 -15.11 17.18
C SER A 525 29.35 -15.58 18.64
N GLN A 526 29.00 -16.84 18.88
CA GLN A 526 29.13 -17.46 20.20
C GLN A 526 30.59 -17.60 20.66
N ASN A 527 31.55 -17.62 19.71
CA ASN A 527 32.97 -17.87 19.98
C ASN A 527 33.75 -16.57 20.27
N GLY A 528 33.16 -15.40 20.01
CA GLY A 528 33.81 -14.11 20.24
C GLY A 528 33.38 -13.05 19.24
N ILE A 529 34.18 -11.98 19.17
CA ILE A 529 34.02 -10.92 18.18
C ILE A 529 35.23 -10.89 17.26
N TYR A 530 34.97 -10.84 15.97
CA TYR A 530 35.97 -10.64 14.93
C TYR A 530 35.83 -9.24 14.34
N LEU A 531 36.92 -8.48 14.35
CA LEU A 531 37.04 -7.19 13.67
C LEU A 531 37.85 -7.37 12.40
N TRP A 532 37.16 -7.43 11.26
CA TRP A 532 37.76 -7.60 9.94
C TRP A 532 38.02 -6.23 9.31
N TYR A 533 39.28 -5.92 9.06
CA TYR A 533 39.71 -4.66 8.46
C TYR A 533 39.95 -4.84 6.97
N GLY A 534 39.02 -4.33 6.15
CA GLY A 534 39.21 -4.22 4.71
C GLY A 534 40.43 -3.37 4.37
N LYS A 535 41.12 -3.65 3.25
CA LYS A 535 42.33 -2.90 2.87
C LYS A 535 42.10 -1.39 2.69
N GLY A 536 40.92 -1.00 2.24
CA GLY A 536 40.50 0.39 2.06
C GLY A 536 39.99 1.07 3.32
N SER A 537 39.81 0.32 4.42
CA SER A 537 39.26 0.90 5.66
C SER A 537 40.11 2.03 6.22
N SER A 538 39.44 3.08 6.70
CA SER A 538 40.03 4.25 7.32
C SER A 538 40.38 4.03 8.80
N GLY A 539 41.20 4.92 9.36
CA GLY A 539 41.51 4.88 10.80
C GLY A 539 40.29 5.14 11.69
N ASP A 540 39.37 6.00 11.24
CA ASP A 540 38.16 6.36 11.98
C ASP A 540 37.15 5.20 12.04
N GLU A 541 37.00 4.44 10.94
CA GLU A 541 36.16 3.22 10.94
C GLU A 541 36.70 2.18 11.91
N ARG A 542 38.01 1.99 11.96
CA ARG A 542 38.66 1.05 12.89
C ARG A 542 38.50 1.48 14.34
N ALA A 543 38.54 2.78 14.62
CA ALA A 543 38.28 3.32 15.95
C ALA A 543 36.83 3.10 16.39
N MET A 544 35.87 3.42 15.50
CA MET A 544 34.46 3.16 15.74
C MET A 544 34.18 1.66 15.94
N ALA A 545 34.80 0.79 15.15
CA ALA A 545 34.63 -0.66 15.26
C ALA A 545 34.97 -1.18 16.66
N LYS A 546 36.01 -0.64 17.29
CA LYS A 546 36.38 -0.99 18.68
C LYS A 546 35.37 -0.49 19.69
N GLU A 547 34.84 0.72 19.52
CA GLU A 547 33.76 1.21 20.37
C GLU A 547 32.51 0.33 20.28
N VAL A 548 32.10 -0.01 19.06
CA VAL A 548 30.94 -0.88 18.82
C VAL A 548 31.19 -2.30 19.37
N ALA A 549 32.39 -2.86 19.19
CA ALA A 549 32.77 -4.16 19.75
C ALA A 549 32.71 -4.19 21.28
N SER A 550 33.19 -3.14 21.94
CA SER A 550 33.17 -3.04 23.40
C SER A 550 31.74 -3.12 23.96
N PHE A 551 30.78 -2.51 23.25
CA PHE A 551 29.38 -2.50 23.66
C PHE A 551 28.65 -3.79 23.32
N ILE A 552 28.76 -4.25 22.07
CA ILE A 552 28.07 -5.45 21.57
C ILE A 552 28.61 -6.73 22.24
N GLY A 553 29.90 -6.75 22.57
CA GLY A 553 30.61 -7.91 23.10
C GLY A 553 30.41 -8.20 24.57
N ARG A 554 30.00 -7.23 25.38
CA ARG A 554 29.82 -7.38 26.84
C ARG A 554 30.96 -8.14 27.54
N GLY A 555 32.21 -7.98 27.08
CA GLY A 555 33.40 -8.65 27.64
C GLY A 555 33.89 -9.91 26.91
N SER A 556 33.31 -10.28 25.76
CA SER A 556 33.88 -11.28 24.84
C SER A 556 35.27 -10.87 24.34
N SER A 557 36.14 -11.85 24.06
CA SER A 557 37.44 -11.59 23.43
C SER A 557 37.25 -11.07 22.01
N GLU A 558 37.93 -9.96 21.70
CA GLU A 558 38.03 -9.39 20.36
C GLU A 558 39.27 -9.93 19.63
N GLU A 559 39.08 -10.37 18.39
CA GLU A 559 40.17 -10.75 17.49
C GLU A 559 40.16 -9.83 16.27
N ILE A 560 41.27 -9.10 16.08
CA ILE A 560 41.44 -8.18 14.96
C ILE A 560 42.17 -8.91 13.84
N MET A 561 41.62 -8.85 12.63
CA MET A 561 42.23 -9.43 11.43
C MET A 561 42.22 -8.44 10.27
N ALA A 562 43.33 -8.43 9.52
CA ALA A 562 43.39 -7.71 8.26
C ALA A 562 42.87 -8.60 7.12
N GLU A 563 42.26 -7.97 6.11
CA GLU A 563 41.88 -8.66 4.87
C GLU A 563 43.05 -9.48 4.29
N GLY A 564 42.80 -10.77 4.05
CA GLY A 564 43.78 -11.76 3.58
C GLY A 564 44.49 -12.54 4.68
N GLN A 565 44.27 -12.22 5.96
CA GLN A 565 44.84 -12.93 7.12
C GLN A 565 43.76 -13.59 7.99
N GLU A 566 42.59 -13.87 7.41
CA GLU A 566 41.45 -14.40 8.15
C GLU A 566 41.64 -15.88 8.52
N PRO A 567 41.31 -16.29 9.75
CA PRO A 567 41.31 -17.70 10.14
C PRO A 567 40.20 -18.48 9.42
N ASN A 568 40.35 -19.80 9.28
CA ASN A 568 39.32 -20.63 8.64
C ASN A 568 37.97 -20.55 9.37
N GLU A 569 37.99 -20.43 10.69
CA GLU A 569 36.78 -20.30 11.52
C GLU A 569 35.94 -19.06 11.14
N PHE A 570 36.59 -17.94 10.82
CA PHE A 570 35.90 -16.73 10.35
C PHE A 570 35.07 -17.02 9.09
N TRP A 571 35.65 -17.74 8.13
CA TRP A 571 34.95 -18.13 6.91
C TRP A 571 33.84 -19.13 7.18
N GLU A 572 34.04 -20.11 8.07
CA GLU A 572 33.02 -21.08 8.44
C GLU A 572 31.78 -20.40 9.05
N ILE A 573 31.96 -19.40 9.91
CA ILE A 573 30.86 -18.62 10.51
C ILE A 573 30.03 -17.88 9.45
N LEU A 574 30.67 -17.39 8.37
CA LEU A 574 30.01 -16.67 7.26
C LEU A 574 29.45 -17.61 6.16
N GLY A 575 29.42 -18.93 6.40
CA GLY A 575 28.89 -19.91 5.45
C GLY A 575 29.91 -20.42 4.42
N GLY A 576 31.20 -20.26 4.69
CA GLY A 576 32.31 -20.68 3.84
C GLY A 576 32.91 -19.53 3.04
N LYS A 577 34.14 -19.73 2.53
CA LYS A 577 34.86 -18.71 1.74
C LYS A 577 34.22 -18.54 0.36
N GLY A 578 33.98 -17.30 -0.04
CA GLY A 578 33.35 -16.96 -1.33
C GLY A 578 33.82 -15.61 -1.87
N PRO A 579 33.31 -15.18 -3.04
CA PRO A 579 33.61 -13.86 -3.59
C PRO A 579 32.89 -12.77 -2.79
N TYR A 580 33.57 -11.63 -2.63
CA TYR A 580 33.05 -10.41 -2.00
C TYR A 580 33.66 -9.19 -2.67
N ALA A 581 33.12 -8.00 -2.37
CA ALA A 581 33.50 -6.76 -3.04
C ALA A 581 34.94 -6.36 -2.66
N SER A 582 35.90 -6.59 -3.55
CA SER A 582 37.33 -6.43 -3.22
C SER A 582 38.15 -5.84 -4.37
N ASP A 583 37.52 -5.10 -5.27
CA ASP A 583 38.21 -4.46 -6.38
C ASP A 583 39.29 -3.47 -5.92
N ARG A 584 40.30 -3.26 -6.77
CA ARG A 584 41.47 -2.42 -6.46
C ARG A 584 41.09 -1.03 -5.92
N ARG A 585 39.99 -0.46 -6.40
CA ARG A 585 39.50 0.86 -5.98
C ARG A 585 38.90 0.84 -4.58
N LEU A 586 38.16 -0.21 -4.23
CA LEU A 586 37.63 -0.44 -2.87
C LEU A 586 38.75 -0.68 -1.86
N GLN A 587 39.96 -1.05 -2.29
CA GLN A 587 41.12 -1.21 -1.41
C GLN A 587 41.86 0.12 -1.13
N GLN A 588 41.40 1.25 -1.67
CA GLN A 588 42.04 2.56 -1.49
C GLN A 588 41.46 3.32 -0.30
N VAL A 589 42.31 3.71 0.64
CA VAL A 589 41.91 4.49 1.84
C VAL A 589 41.40 5.89 1.51
N THR A 590 41.86 6.46 0.41
CA THR A 590 41.39 7.76 -0.07
C THR A 590 41.13 7.66 -1.57
N LEU A 591 39.89 7.91 -1.96
CA LEU A 591 39.48 7.92 -3.35
C LEU A 591 39.73 9.31 -3.94
N ASP A 592 40.45 9.37 -5.05
CA ASP A 592 40.61 10.61 -5.82
C ASP A 592 39.28 11.10 -6.42
N HIS A 593 38.33 10.18 -6.62
CA HIS A 593 37.00 10.45 -7.17
C HIS A 593 35.93 9.62 -6.45
N GLN A 594 34.88 10.28 -5.94
CA GLN A 594 33.76 9.61 -5.28
C GLN A 594 32.82 8.96 -6.31
N PRO A 595 32.22 7.79 -6.01
CA PRO A 595 31.23 7.19 -6.88
C PRO A 595 29.97 8.06 -6.97
N ARG A 596 29.34 8.11 -8.15
CA ARG A 596 28.14 8.92 -8.40
C ARG A 596 27.06 8.07 -9.03
N LEU A 597 25.86 8.10 -8.46
CA LEU A 597 24.69 7.40 -8.98
C LEU A 597 23.77 8.39 -9.69
N PHE A 598 23.23 7.99 -10.84
CA PHE A 598 22.24 8.74 -11.60
C PHE A 598 21.05 7.85 -11.94
N GLU A 599 19.85 8.38 -11.79
CA GLU A 599 18.61 7.80 -12.31
C GLU A 599 18.42 8.24 -13.76
N CYS A 600 18.42 7.29 -14.68
CA CYS A 600 18.22 7.48 -16.11
C CYS A 600 16.78 7.08 -16.49
N SER A 601 15.89 8.06 -16.57
CA SER A 601 14.46 7.85 -16.78
C SER A 601 13.92 8.67 -17.94
N ASN A 602 12.93 8.13 -18.66
CA ASN A 602 12.19 8.87 -19.69
C ASN A 602 10.74 9.19 -19.27
N LYS A 603 10.37 8.98 -18.00
CA LYS A 603 9.02 9.22 -17.47
C LYS A 603 8.49 10.63 -17.70
N THR A 604 9.37 11.62 -17.80
CA THR A 604 9.01 13.02 -18.14
C THR A 604 8.68 13.24 -19.63
N GLY A 605 8.80 12.19 -20.46
CA GLY A 605 8.67 12.24 -21.92
C GLY A 605 9.97 12.55 -22.67
N LYS A 606 11.00 13.02 -21.97
CA LYS A 606 12.39 13.12 -22.47
C LYS A 606 13.28 12.27 -21.58
N PHE A 607 14.26 11.59 -22.17
CA PHE A 607 15.29 10.90 -21.39
C PHE A 607 16.11 11.93 -20.60
N ILE A 608 16.15 11.76 -19.27
CA ILE A 608 16.91 12.59 -18.34
C ILE A 608 17.73 11.72 -17.40
N ALA A 609 18.95 12.17 -17.08
CA ALA A 609 19.77 11.60 -16.03
C ALA A 609 19.80 12.55 -14.82
N THR A 610 19.32 12.09 -13.67
CA THR A 610 19.24 12.87 -12.43
C THR A 610 20.17 12.27 -11.37
N GLU A 611 21.06 13.08 -10.78
CA GLU A 611 21.99 12.58 -9.76
C GLU A 611 21.26 12.22 -8.46
N VAL A 612 21.55 11.04 -7.93
CA VAL A 612 21.09 10.54 -6.63
C VAL A 612 22.23 10.64 -5.63
N THR A 613 22.12 11.57 -4.70
CA THR A 613 23.12 11.79 -3.65
C THR A 613 22.90 10.87 -2.45
N GLN A 614 23.97 10.43 -1.77
CA GLN A 614 23.92 9.53 -0.60
C GLN A 614 23.07 8.27 -0.87
N PHE A 615 23.36 7.62 -2.00
CA PHE A 615 22.55 6.53 -2.51
C PHE A 615 22.67 5.25 -1.65
N THR A 616 21.57 4.50 -1.57
CA THR A 616 21.48 3.16 -0.97
C THR A 616 20.80 2.21 -1.96
N GLN A 617 20.73 0.92 -1.63
CA GLN A 617 20.01 -0.06 -2.46
C GLN A 617 18.53 0.30 -2.66
N ASP A 618 17.95 1.12 -1.78
CA ASP A 618 16.55 1.58 -1.87
C ASP A 618 16.29 2.60 -2.98
N ASP A 619 17.34 3.24 -3.50
CA ASP A 619 17.21 4.16 -4.63
C ASP A 619 17.30 3.45 -5.99
N LEU A 620 17.60 2.16 -6.03
CA LEU A 620 17.58 1.38 -7.26
C LEU A 620 16.13 1.13 -7.68
N ARG A 621 15.63 1.95 -8.60
CA ARG A 621 14.26 1.92 -9.12
C ARG A 621 14.07 0.79 -10.10
N GLU A 622 13.20 -0.15 -9.74
CA GLU A 622 12.92 -1.35 -10.53
C GLU A 622 12.36 -1.05 -11.92
N ASP A 623 11.80 0.13 -12.13
CA ASP A 623 11.19 0.61 -13.37
C ASP A 623 12.08 1.58 -14.19
N ASP A 624 13.34 1.81 -13.78
CA ASP A 624 14.29 2.67 -14.50
C ASP A 624 15.68 2.00 -14.70
N VAL A 625 16.56 2.68 -15.43
CA VAL A 625 17.99 2.34 -15.53
C VAL A 625 18.79 3.26 -14.61
N MET A 626 19.73 2.73 -13.86
CA MET A 626 20.61 3.50 -12.97
C MET A 626 22.04 3.48 -13.50
N LEU A 627 22.69 4.64 -13.59
CA LEU A 627 24.08 4.78 -13.99
C LEU A 627 24.94 5.04 -12.75
N LEU A 628 25.83 4.13 -12.41
CA LEU A 628 26.79 4.27 -11.31
C LEU A 628 28.19 4.47 -11.88
N ASP A 629 28.71 5.69 -11.80
CA ASP A 629 30.06 6.03 -12.21
C ASP A 629 31.03 5.84 -11.05
N THR A 630 31.98 4.92 -11.22
CA THR A 630 33.03 4.60 -10.23
C THR A 630 34.41 5.08 -10.65
N TRP A 631 34.49 5.95 -11.67
CA TRP A 631 35.72 6.46 -12.29
C TRP A 631 36.47 5.46 -13.21
N ASP A 632 36.87 4.30 -12.69
CA ASP A 632 37.55 3.26 -13.47
C ASP A 632 36.62 2.48 -14.40
N GLN A 633 35.35 2.42 -14.04
CA GLN A 633 34.28 1.82 -14.83
C GLN A 633 32.95 2.53 -14.54
N VAL A 634 31.99 2.33 -15.43
CA VAL A 634 30.61 2.80 -15.27
C VAL A 634 29.67 1.61 -15.32
N PHE A 635 28.81 1.46 -14.32
CA PHE A 635 27.78 0.45 -14.31
C PHE A 635 26.46 1.01 -14.81
N LEU A 636 25.77 0.25 -15.64
CA LEU A 636 24.36 0.46 -15.99
C LEU A 636 23.54 -0.64 -15.34
N TRP A 637 22.94 -0.34 -14.19
CA TRP A 637 22.03 -1.24 -13.50
C TRP A 637 20.63 -1.11 -14.11
N ILE A 638 20.05 -2.23 -14.52
CA ILE A 638 18.82 -2.28 -15.29
C ILE A 638 17.72 -2.89 -14.42
N GLY A 639 16.76 -2.07 -14.04
CA GLY A 639 15.54 -2.50 -13.34
C GLY A 639 14.75 -3.53 -14.17
N HIS A 640 14.05 -4.42 -13.48
CA HIS A 640 13.29 -5.49 -14.15
C HIS A 640 12.11 -4.94 -14.98
N GLU A 641 11.54 -3.80 -14.60
CA GLU A 641 10.46 -3.09 -15.29
C GLU A 641 10.95 -1.95 -16.21
N ALA A 642 12.26 -1.67 -16.25
CA ALA A 642 12.82 -0.60 -17.08
C ALA A 642 12.47 -0.76 -18.57
N ASN A 643 12.09 0.32 -19.25
CA ASN A 643 11.57 0.25 -20.61
C ASN A 643 12.67 0.21 -21.69
N ASP A 644 12.32 -0.22 -22.91
CA ASP A 644 13.28 -0.41 -24.00
C ASP A 644 13.99 0.87 -24.44
N VAL A 645 13.35 2.03 -24.27
CA VAL A 645 13.95 3.32 -24.62
C VAL A 645 15.00 3.69 -23.57
N GLU A 646 14.69 3.54 -22.28
CA GLU A 646 15.68 3.75 -21.20
C GLU A 646 16.88 2.82 -21.33
N ARG A 647 16.66 1.54 -21.67
CA ARG A 647 17.74 0.56 -21.89
C ARG A 647 18.66 0.94 -23.06
N LYS A 648 18.12 1.51 -24.15
CA LYS A 648 18.91 1.91 -25.33
C LYS A 648 19.59 3.27 -25.13
N GLU A 649 18.85 4.26 -24.65
CA GLU A 649 19.34 5.63 -24.49
C GLU A 649 20.36 5.75 -23.33
N SER A 650 20.26 4.92 -22.29
CA SER A 650 21.24 4.89 -21.19
C SER A 650 22.65 4.49 -21.65
N VAL A 651 22.77 3.55 -22.59
CA VAL A 651 24.07 3.15 -23.15
C VAL A 651 24.70 4.31 -23.94
N THR A 652 23.92 4.94 -24.82
CA THR A 652 24.36 6.10 -25.61
C THR A 652 24.73 7.27 -24.71
N THR A 653 23.91 7.53 -23.69
CA THR A 653 24.17 8.60 -22.70
C THR A 653 25.42 8.32 -21.89
N CYS A 654 25.65 7.08 -21.48
CA CYS A 654 26.86 6.70 -20.75
C CYS A 654 28.13 6.94 -21.57
N GLN A 655 28.12 6.62 -22.86
CA GLN A 655 29.25 6.89 -23.76
C GLN A 655 29.49 8.39 -23.94
N GLU A 656 28.41 9.16 -24.13
CA GLU A 656 28.51 10.62 -24.25
C GLU A 656 28.98 11.26 -22.93
N TYR A 657 28.51 10.76 -21.78
CA TYR A 657 28.92 11.20 -20.45
C TYR A 657 30.43 11.06 -20.24
N LEU A 658 31.02 9.93 -20.66
CA LEU A 658 32.47 9.74 -20.63
C LEU A 658 33.18 10.74 -21.57
N ARG A 659 32.66 10.89 -22.79
CA ARG A 659 33.24 11.78 -23.82
C ARG A 659 33.22 13.26 -23.42
N THR A 660 32.17 13.71 -22.74
CA THR A 660 31.98 15.12 -22.36
C THR A 660 32.51 15.44 -20.96
N HIS A 661 33.03 14.45 -20.24
CA HIS A 661 33.45 14.62 -18.85
C HIS A 661 34.56 15.69 -18.72
N PRO A 662 34.42 16.72 -17.85
CA PRO A 662 35.39 17.81 -17.71
C PRO A 662 36.78 17.34 -17.29
N GLY A 663 36.82 16.25 -16.53
CA GLY A 663 38.05 15.55 -16.14
C GLY A 663 38.76 14.80 -17.28
N SER A 664 38.29 14.92 -18.53
CA SER A 664 38.83 14.22 -19.71
C SER A 664 38.93 12.71 -19.49
N ARG A 665 37.78 12.08 -19.22
CA ARG A 665 37.70 10.62 -19.03
C ARG A 665 38.09 9.89 -20.31
N ASP A 666 38.66 8.70 -20.15
CA ASP A 666 38.92 7.81 -21.28
C ASP A 666 37.58 7.34 -21.87
N PRO A 667 37.27 7.60 -23.15
CA PRO A 667 36.04 7.10 -23.78
C PRO A 667 35.96 5.56 -23.81
N ASP A 668 37.09 4.87 -23.70
CA ASP A 668 37.17 3.40 -23.62
C ASP A 668 37.00 2.87 -22.19
N THR A 669 36.65 3.74 -21.22
CA THR A 669 36.27 3.34 -19.86
C THR A 669 35.18 2.26 -19.92
N PRO A 670 35.38 1.08 -19.30
CA PRO A 670 34.42 -0.02 -19.37
C PRO A 670 33.01 0.36 -18.90
N ILE A 671 32.00 0.04 -19.71
CA ILE A 671 30.58 0.13 -19.35
C ILE A 671 30.05 -1.27 -19.06
N ILE A 672 29.65 -1.53 -17.82
CA ILE A 672 29.21 -2.85 -17.34
C ILE A 672 27.69 -2.84 -17.14
N MET A 673 26.98 -3.67 -17.88
CA MET A 673 25.53 -3.84 -17.69
C MET A 673 25.25 -4.84 -16.57
N VAL A 674 24.45 -4.42 -15.59
CA VAL A 674 24.03 -5.22 -14.44
C VAL A 674 22.51 -5.34 -14.47
N LYS A 675 21.96 -6.52 -14.22
CA LYS A 675 20.51 -6.72 -14.15
C LYS A 675 20.07 -6.83 -12.70
N GLN A 676 18.89 -6.29 -12.38
CA GLN A 676 18.25 -6.46 -11.07
C GLN A 676 18.26 -7.94 -10.64
N GLY A 677 18.70 -8.20 -9.42
CA GLY A 677 18.78 -9.53 -8.81
C GLY A 677 19.99 -10.37 -9.25
N PHE A 678 20.85 -9.84 -10.13
CA PHE A 678 22.08 -10.50 -10.60
C PHE A 678 23.29 -9.56 -10.44
N GLU A 679 23.29 -8.74 -9.40
CA GLU A 679 24.35 -7.78 -9.12
C GLU A 679 25.65 -8.47 -8.70
N PRO A 680 26.78 -8.20 -9.38
CA PRO A 680 28.07 -8.75 -8.97
C PRO A 680 28.59 -8.03 -7.71
N PRO A 681 29.47 -8.66 -6.91
CA PRO A 681 30.09 -8.01 -5.75
C PRO A 681 30.81 -6.69 -6.09
N THR A 682 31.36 -6.59 -7.31
CA THR A 682 32.01 -5.37 -7.83
C THR A 682 31.06 -4.17 -7.97
N PHE A 683 29.75 -4.42 -8.03
CA PHE A 683 28.69 -3.42 -8.02
C PHE A 683 28.14 -3.21 -6.60
N THR A 684 27.76 -4.28 -5.90
CA THR A 684 27.07 -4.19 -4.61
C THR A 684 27.92 -3.53 -3.52
N GLY A 685 29.25 -3.66 -3.59
CA GLY A 685 30.18 -3.00 -2.67
C GLY A 685 30.12 -1.47 -2.66
N TRP A 686 29.55 -0.83 -3.68
CA TRP A 686 29.39 0.63 -3.66
C TRP A 686 28.19 1.11 -2.85
N PHE A 687 27.32 0.20 -2.42
CA PHE A 687 26.12 0.49 -1.65
C PHE A 687 26.33 0.08 -0.20
N THR A 688 26.13 1.00 0.73
CA THR A 688 26.15 0.69 2.15
C THR A 688 24.98 -0.24 2.51
N ALA A 689 25.27 -1.28 3.30
CA ALA A 689 24.31 -2.23 3.83
C ALA A 689 23.43 -2.90 2.75
N TRP A 690 24.08 -3.46 1.73
CA TRP A 690 23.40 -4.22 0.68
C TRP A 690 22.70 -5.46 1.27
N ASP A 691 21.42 -5.62 0.95
CA ASP A 691 20.62 -6.80 1.25
C ASP A 691 20.48 -7.67 -0.02
N PRO A 692 21.16 -8.83 -0.10
CA PRO A 692 21.03 -9.75 -1.23
C PRO A 692 19.63 -10.36 -1.39
N THR A 693 18.79 -10.29 -0.36
CA THR A 693 17.48 -10.94 -0.34
C THR A 693 16.33 -10.00 -0.71
N LYS A 694 16.58 -8.70 -0.80
CA LYS A 694 15.57 -7.67 -1.08
C LYS A 694 14.61 -8.00 -2.23
N TRP A 695 15.14 -8.47 -3.36
CA TRP A 695 14.35 -8.82 -4.55
C TRP A 695 14.07 -10.32 -4.71
N SER A 696 14.49 -11.13 -3.74
CA SER A 696 14.24 -12.58 -3.72
C SER A 696 12.89 -12.97 -3.12
N GLY A 697 12.14 -12.00 -2.57
CA GLY A 697 11.08 -12.23 -1.57
C GLY A 697 9.63 -11.91 -1.96
N GLY A 698 9.25 -11.90 -3.24
CA GLY A 698 7.83 -11.97 -3.59
C GLY A 698 7.32 -13.40 -3.40
N LYS A 699 6.29 -13.63 -2.56
CA LYS A 699 5.65 -14.96 -2.47
C LYS A 699 5.19 -15.38 -3.87
N THR A 700 5.62 -16.54 -4.34
CA THR A 700 5.22 -17.03 -5.66
C THR A 700 3.73 -17.35 -5.68
N TYR A 701 3.14 -17.44 -6.87
CA TYR A 701 1.74 -17.85 -7.02
C TYR A 701 1.48 -19.20 -6.33
N GLU A 702 2.43 -20.12 -6.47
CA GLU A 702 2.39 -21.46 -5.88
C GLU A 702 2.44 -21.38 -4.34
N GLN A 703 3.30 -20.53 -3.77
CA GLN A 703 3.37 -20.30 -2.32
C GLN A 703 2.10 -19.63 -1.78
N LEU A 704 1.52 -18.69 -2.53
CA LEU A 704 0.26 -18.03 -2.17
C LEU A 704 -0.93 -18.99 -2.24
N LYS A 705 -0.88 -19.97 -3.15
CA LYS A 705 -1.88 -21.03 -3.32
C LYS A 705 -1.77 -22.08 -2.19
N GLU A 706 -0.56 -22.49 -1.82
CA GLU A 706 -0.33 -23.43 -0.70
C GLU A 706 -0.81 -22.86 0.64
N GLU A 707 -0.67 -21.55 0.86
CA GLU A 707 -1.18 -20.86 2.06
C GLU A 707 -2.71 -20.91 2.22
N LEU A 708 -3.46 -21.22 1.15
CA LEU A 708 -4.92 -21.21 1.16
C LEU A 708 -5.56 -22.58 1.48
N GLY A 709 -4.80 -23.68 1.43
CA GLY A 709 -5.29 -25.04 1.70
C GLY A 709 -6.40 -25.54 0.75
N GLU A 710 -6.83 -26.80 0.90
CA GLU A 710 -8.03 -27.29 0.20
C GLU A 710 -9.30 -26.73 0.86
N ILE A 711 -10.16 -26.10 0.06
CA ILE A 711 -11.45 -25.59 0.54
C ILE A 711 -12.37 -26.74 0.85
N THR A 712 -12.75 -26.85 2.11
CA THR A 712 -13.89 -27.67 2.52
C THR A 712 -15.11 -26.76 2.44
N LEU A 713 -15.84 -26.80 1.32
CA LEU A 713 -17.11 -26.05 1.22
C LEU A 713 -18.01 -26.47 2.40
N PRO A 714 -18.70 -25.54 3.06
CA PRO A 714 -19.81 -25.91 3.91
C PRO A 714 -20.82 -26.62 3.02
N THR A 715 -20.96 -27.94 3.24
CA THR A 715 -22.00 -28.75 2.62
C THR A 715 -23.31 -27.99 2.76
N LYS A 716 -24.08 -27.90 1.67
CA LYS A 716 -25.49 -27.52 1.75
C LYS A 716 -26.07 -28.21 2.98
N GLU A 717 -26.77 -27.46 3.84
CA GLU A 717 -27.73 -28.05 4.76
C GLU A 717 -28.84 -28.68 3.91
N SER A 718 -28.52 -29.78 3.23
CA SER A 718 -29.44 -30.88 3.09
C SER A 718 -29.49 -31.51 4.46
N THR A 719 -30.65 -31.36 5.09
CA THR A 719 -31.13 -32.17 6.19
C THR A 719 -30.70 -33.63 6.01
N ASP A 720 -29.61 -34.03 6.65
CA ASP A 720 -29.42 -35.40 7.07
C ASP A 720 -28.64 -35.36 8.38
N VAL A 721 -29.43 -35.51 9.44
CA VAL A 721 -28.99 -35.67 10.81
C VAL A 721 -28.28 -37.01 10.89
N GLU A 722 -26.94 -37.01 10.85
CA GLU A 722 -26.20 -38.06 11.55
C GLU A 722 -26.32 -37.79 13.05
N SER A 723 -27.32 -38.45 13.62
CA SER A 723 -27.66 -38.51 15.03
C SER A 723 -26.47 -38.96 15.88
N LYS A 724 -25.74 -38.02 16.47
CA LYS A 724 -25.12 -38.25 17.79
C LYS A 724 -26.22 -38.06 18.83
N THR A 725 -26.77 -39.16 19.30
CA THR A 725 -27.84 -39.21 20.31
C THR A 725 -27.37 -38.51 21.59
N ILE A 726 -27.74 -37.25 21.78
CA ILE A 726 -27.55 -36.52 23.04
C ILE A 726 -28.41 -37.21 24.10
N SER A 727 -27.80 -37.60 25.23
CA SER A 727 -28.53 -38.22 26.34
C SER A 727 -29.55 -37.25 26.92
N GLN A 728 -30.82 -37.63 26.96
CA GLN A 728 -31.91 -36.81 27.50
C GLN A 728 -32.09 -37.07 29.01
N TYR A 729 -32.40 -36.03 29.77
CA TYR A 729 -32.61 -36.07 31.22
C TYR A 729 -33.97 -35.45 31.59
N PRO A 730 -34.65 -35.98 32.63
CA PRO A 730 -35.87 -35.39 33.14
C PRO A 730 -35.67 -33.93 33.60
N PRO A 731 -36.70 -33.07 33.50
CA PRO A 731 -36.65 -31.68 33.93
C PRO A 731 -36.13 -31.46 35.35
N GLU A 732 -36.44 -32.36 36.29
CA GLU A 732 -36.06 -32.21 37.69
C GLU A 732 -34.55 -32.28 37.93
N MET A 733 -33.80 -32.88 36.98
CA MET A 733 -32.34 -32.99 37.02
C MET A 733 -31.62 -31.79 36.40
N LEU A 734 -32.34 -30.88 35.74
CA LEU A 734 -31.77 -29.78 34.96
C LEU A 734 -32.24 -28.40 35.47
N ILE A 735 -33.51 -28.28 35.87
CA ILE A 735 -34.12 -27.02 36.30
C ILE A 735 -33.64 -26.65 37.71
N ASN A 736 -33.16 -25.41 37.87
CA ASN A 736 -32.68 -24.81 39.12
C ASN A 736 -31.53 -25.59 39.79
N LYS A 737 -30.76 -26.36 39.01
CA LYS A 737 -29.58 -27.08 39.48
C LYS A 737 -28.30 -26.27 39.29
N LEU A 738 -27.47 -26.25 40.33
CA LEU A 738 -26.12 -25.69 40.29
C LEU A 738 -25.19 -26.64 39.52
N SER A 739 -24.07 -26.12 39.00
CA SER A 739 -23.13 -26.88 38.14
C SER A 739 -22.61 -28.17 38.77
N GLY A 740 -22.53 -28.25 40.11
CA GLY A 740 -22.11 -29.46 40.83
C GLY A 740 -23.23 -30.49 41.09
N GLU A 741 -24.49 -30.18 40.76
CA GLU A 741 -25.65 -31.07 40.91
C GLU A 741 -26.16 -31.62 39.57
N LEU A 742 -25.52 -31.24 38.45
CA LEU A 742 -25.86 -31.70 37.11
C LEU A 742 -25.15 -33.03 36.80
N PRO A 743 -25.72 -33.88 35.93
CA PRO A 743 -25.00 -35.04 35.39
C PRO A 743 -23.68 -34.66 34.71
N GLU A 744 -22.65 -35.51 34.79
CA GLU A 744 -21.28 -35.20 34.36
C GLU A 744 -21.15 -34.77 32.87
N ASN A 745 -22.10 -35.16 32.03
CA ASN A 745 -22.12 -34.90 30.59
C ASN A 745 -23.06 -33.74 30.18
N VAL A 746 -23.66 -33.03 31.14
CA VAL A 746 -24.54 -31.88 30.90
C VAL A 746 -23.75 -30.58 30.93
N ASP A 747 -23.72 -29.86 29.81
CA ASP A 747 -23.18 -28.51 29.74
C ASP A 747 -24.07 -27.54 30.56
N PRO A 748 -23.55 -26.94 31.66
CA PRO A 748 -24.31 -26.02 32.49
C PRO A 748 -24.82 -24.77 31.73
N ALA A 749 -24.15 -24.38 30.65
CA ALA A 749 -24.55 -23.24 29.82
C ALA A 749 -25.69 -23.60 28.84
N HIS A 750 -25.93 -24.89 28.58
CA HIS A 750 -26.87 -25.37 27.57
C HIS A 750 -27.76 -26.53 28.08
N LYS A 751 -28.24 -26.42 29.33
CA LYS A 751 -29.10 -27.43 29.99
C LYS A 751 -30.33 -27.81 29.17
N GLU A 752 -30.88 -26.87 28.39
CA GLU A 752 -32.06 -27.06 27.53
C GLU A 752 -31.85 -28.05 26.37
N ARG A 753 -30.59 -28.32 25.97
CA ARG A 753 -30.26 -29.30 24.93
C ARG A 753 -30.46 -30.75 25.38
N TYR A 754 -30.52 -30.95 26.69
CA TYR A 754 -30.61 -32.25 27.33
C TYR A 754 -32.04 -32.61 27.73
N LEU A 755 -33.03 -31.75 27.44
CA LEU A 755 -34.45 -32.07 27.59
C LEU A 755 -34.94 -32.90 26.40
N SER A 756 -35.94 -33.76 26.64
CA SER A 756 -36.73 -34.34 25.54
C SER A 756 -37.53 -33.23 24.84
N ASP A 757 -37.91 -33.41 23.57
CA ASP A 757 -38.70 -32.38 22.86
C ASP A 757 -40.07 -32.15 23.51
N GLN A 758 -40.64 -33.18 24.14
CA GLN A 758 -41.88 -33.10 24.90
C GLN A 758 -41.72 -32.24 26.17
N ASP A 759 -40.64 -32.48 26.92
CA ASP A 759 -40.34 -31.69 28.12
C ASP A 759 -39.95 -30.25 27.77
N PHE A 760 -39.19 -30.08 26.68
CA PHE A 760 -38.81 -28.77 26.17
C PHE A 760 -40.05 -27.95 25.85
N GLN A 761 -41.00 -28.51 25.09
CA GLN A 761 -42.24 -27.83 24.76
C GLN A 761 -43.12 -27.58 25.99
N ALA A 762 -43.15 -28.50 26.96
CA ALA A 762 -43.89 -28.31 28.21
C ALA A 762 -43.31 -27.18 29.09
N ILE A 763 -41.99 -27.02 29.13
CA ILE A 763 -41.30 -26.00 29.95
C ILE A 763 -41.36 -24.62 29.29
N PHE A 764 -41.02 -24.57 28.00
CA PHE A 764 -40.86 -23.32 27.25
C PHE A 764 -42.16 -22.84 26.59
N GLY A 765 -43.09 -23.75 26.29
CA GLY A 765 -44.37 -23.42 25.66
C GLY A 765 -44.31 -23.28 24.13
N PHE A 766 -43.16 -23.57 23.53
CA PHE A 766 -42.90 -23.54 22.08
C PHE A 766 -41.88 -24.63 21.72
N SER A 767 -41.82 -25.02 20.45
CA SER A 767 -40.91 -26.08 19.98
C SER A 767 -39.45 -25.64 20.07
N ARG A 768 -38.52 -26.61 19.99
CA ARG A 768 -37.08 -26.33 19.99
C ARG A 768 -36.65 -25.50 18.77
N GLU A 769 -37.31 -25.70 17.63
CA GLU A 769 -37.10 -24.91 16.41
C GLU A 769 -37.56 -23.46 16.60
N GLU A 770 -38.74 -23.26 17.21
CA GLU A 770 -39.26 -21.94 17.54
C GLU A 770 -38.34 -21.22 18.54
N PHE A 771 -37.82 -21.92 19.55
CA PHE A 771 -36.85 -21.35 20.50
C PHE A 771 -35.56 -20.89 19.82
N HIS A 772 -35.00 -21.70 18.90
CA HIS A 772 -33.77 -21.36 18.21
C HIS A 772 -33.95 -20.21 17.20
N SER A 773 -35.17 -19.98 16.72
CA SER A 773 -35.50 -18.80 15.90
C SER A 773 -35.58 -17.49 16.71
N LEU A 774 -35.65 -17.54 18.05
CA LEU A 774 -35.68 -16.34 18.87
C LEU A 774 -34.31 -15.66 18.94
N PRO A 775 -34.22 -14.33 19.05
CA PRO A 775 -32.96 -13.64 19.30
C PRO A 775 -32.26 -14.15 20.58
N GLN A 776 -30.91 -14.21 20.57
CA GLN A 776 -30.12 -14.79 21.67
C GLN A 776 -30.41 -14.17 23.04
N TRP A 777 -30.68 -12.87 23.12
CA TRP A 777 -31.03 -12.21 24.38
C TRP A 777 -32.36 -12.72 24.93
N LYS A 778 -33.34 -13.01 24.06
CA LYS A 778 -34.65 -13.53 24.43
C LYS A 778 -34.56 -15.00 24.83
N GLN A 779 -33.74 -15.80 24.15
CA GLN A 779 -33.42 -17.17 24.56
C GLN A 779 -32.83 -17.20 25.98
N LYS A 780 -31.87 -16.31 26.28
CA LYS A 780 -31.26 -16.17 27.62
C LYS A 780 -32.28 -15.75 28.68
N THR A 781 -33.15 -14.80 28.38
CA THR A 781 -34.21 -14.35 29.30
C THR A 781 -35.16 -15.50 29.65
N VAL A 782 -35.65 -16.23 28.66
CA VAL A 782 -36.59 -17.34 28.91
C VAL A 782 -35.89 -18.51 29.63
N LYS A 783 -34.63 -18.82 29.30
CA LYS A 783 -33.84 -19.83 30.05
C LYS A 783 -33.72 -19.45 31.53
N LYS A 784 -33.47 -18.16 31.82
CA LYS A 784 -33.36 -17.65 33.19
C LYS A 784 -34.68 -17.71 33.94
N GLU A 785 -35.79 -17.38 33.29
CA GLU A 785 -37.15 -17.49 33.86
C GLU A 785 -37.53 -18.95 34.17
N LYS A 786 -37.06 -19.90 33.36
CA LYS A 786 -37.36 -21.34 33.50
C LYS A 786 -36.32 -22.11 34.33
N GLY A 787 -35.35 -21.43 34.94
CA GLY A 787 -34.35 -22.07 35.81
C GLY A 787 -33.30 -22.91 35.08
N LEU A 788 -33.14 -22.71 33.77
CA LEU A 788 -32.20 -23.44 32.90
C LEU A 788 -31.00 -22.56 32.48
N PHE A 789 -30.77 -21.46 33.20
CA PHE A 789 -29.60 -20.60 33.06
C PHE A 789 -28.47 -21.00 34.02
#